data_AF-A0A914ES69-F1
#
_entry.id   AF-A0A914ES69-F1
#
_cell.length_a   1.000
_cell.length_b   1.000
_cell.length_c   1.000
_cell.angle_alpha   90.00
_cell.angle_beta   90.00
_cell.angle_gamma   90.00
#
_symmetry.space_group_name_H-M   'P 1'
#
loop_
_entity.id
_entity.type
_entity.pdbx_description
1 polymer ?
#
loop_
_entity_poly.entity_id
_entity_poly.type
_entity_poly.pdbx_seq_one_letter_code
_entity_poly.pdbx_strand_id
1 'polypeptide(L)'
;MNMIADSTKFFFMQPSDVVYQFTNFCFDNSVLEIFMALANGASMVKSSEQFMSDTFIKDLEKFKITHALLFPGVVETFSDEELEKMNQLRYWIVGAEKLPKTLLEKAINLGTRVIQNYGPTETTAYILRKRMKKNDDPQNLGRPIQNADIFIRDKSGGRASKMVLGEILLSSVGLFRGYIGKSEQPFVEMEDGKKYYFSGDLGRILPSNETHFSGRKDSQIKIRGFRVECSEIESILSKHPNIKSSKVIYRSTKTDLVAYVLVHDPQIFDSSLIKNYCKQHLPHYMIPRFVQLLNEFPLTANSKLDMKKLPDPEIDLPPKKVVEIETQENLVIAKIVKIWKEELNIEEISEEDDFFYLGGNSLNGQRIVAKINQILGCRLNLKELYENPNVKKLAEILNIDDIHTKNVIEEKFSFSQIGSENHVPLSFQQEQMLYLYQLGTTNAYNLPFVQEFSLDLNPKILHAAFHLLLEQNPSLRTIFLEENYETYQKVLPLTETFHAFEIEDLPSSKIADAIQQFWLQKFDLSQKPPVRVRLFRTEKNYVVVLVLHHIISDAFSTQIIEQEISEIYDKLYKKEKFEIKNKKTYAAWSLEQKSEEGLIRVKRKLDAFKKEMGIYLENRVEIFNIANLENLGQSQGYDLFISNQKISSICKNCQTSPFILFCTVISRALCTLEQIAKLPDEKYFFLGAPVANRTIETGEIVGNFLNNLLIHCPTFLNSLSNEEAIQRMHEIISKSMKFFDLPYITIQEAIREMGLNYANLFQVYINCRYGLENEQSLKMDEAVKSMEHFTLPIKDLIEVDIDRLEENFKIRVRIQNGLMSENEKKKFLGVIKEFFEDKPKESATQDAIKEAICLTLPVNLVTENLKPQDNFFFLGGNSILLLKLRRILNEKFGIKLELSEILKSPTIEGLENLIKLQISTKIEVVHELGVNKNPNKILIFFHPLIGGCVSYSLLINQLKQQDKNLCIYGVEHPETFKTDANFSTLVNNETLEELVKFYLKHLEKKIRLKNEEVIFIGASFGGLLAYEAASQAYKNGLKLRPTKVICIDGTAKPYENVNISKEEHFEQMKEILSNFGFNLDEHEAETSNQIIENSWQNLQISLKYYPKPILKETICFSFMLLKAKSDRHEPDDYGWRQLVKTKMFNIPGDHFTMFDSNHSEELAKIILQSIN
;
A
#
# COMPACT_ATOMS: atom_id res chain seq x y z
N MET A 1 2.23 -6.87 -43.20
CA MET A 1 1.87 -7.38 -44.55
C MET A 1 1.36 -8.82 -44.56
N ASN A 2 1.97 -9.77 -43.84
CA ASN A 2 1.58 -11.20 -43.89
C ASN A 2 0.12 -11.46 -43.45
N MET A 3 -0.29 -10.95 -42.28
CA MET A 3 -1.66 -11.05 -41.76
C MET A 3 -2.71 -10.41 -42.69
N ILE A 4 -2.38 -9.27 -43.30
CA ILE A 4 -3.26 -8.58 -44.26
C ILE A 4 -3.43 -9.43 -45.53
N ALA A 5 -2.33 -9.94 -46.10
CA ALA A 5 -2.37 -10.81 -47.28
C ALA A 5 -3.16 -12.10 -47.03
N ASP A 6 -3.06 -12.65 -45.82
CA ASP A 6 -3.86 -13.79 -45.38
C ASP A 6 -5.35 -13.43 -45.31
N SER A 7 -5.69 -12.29 -44.70
CA SER A 7 -7.07 -11.82 -44.57
C SER A 7 -7.76 -11.64 -45.93
N THR A 8 -7.06 -11.05 -46.91
CA THR A 8 -7.54 -10.91 -48.30
C THR A 8 -7.91 -12.25 -48.93
N LYS A 9 -7.05 -13.27 -48.76
CA LYS A 9 -7.23 -14.58 -49.39
C LYS A 9 -8.23 -15.46 -48.66
N PHE A 10 -8.18 -15.46 -47.32
CA PHE A 10 -8.94 -16.40 -46.50
C PHE A 10 -10.40 -15.96 -46.30
N PHE A 11 -10.65 -14.66 -46.11
CA PHE A 11 -12.01 -14.13 -45.96
C PHE A 11 -12.71 -13.90 -47.31
N PHE A 12 -12.01 -14.10 -48.44
CA PHE A 12 -12.53 -13.87 -49.80
C PHE A 12 -13.13 -12.46 -49.96
N MET A 13 -12.45 -11.46 -49.40
CA MET A 13 -12.91 -10.06 -49.39
C MET A 13 -13.12 -9.55 -50.82
N GLN A 14 -14.24 -8.90 -51.06
CA GLN A 14 -14.61 -8.23 -52.30
C GLN A 14 -14.79 -6.73 -52.06
N PRO A 15 -14.64 -5.85 -53.08
CA PRO A 15 -14.90 -4.42 -52.93
C PRO A 15 -16.33 -4.07 -52.44
N SER A 16 -17.30 -4.97 -52.68
CA SER A 16 -18.67 -4.82 -52.20
C SER A 16 -18.87 -5.16 -50.72
N ASP A 17 -17.84 -5.68 -50.05
CA ASP A 17 -17.94 -6.07 -48.65
C ASP A 17 -17.82 -4.86 -47.72
N VAL A 18 -18.42 -5.01 -46.54
CA VAL A 18 -18.45 -3.99 -45.49
C VAL A 18 -17.92 -4.60 -44.19
N VAL A 19 -16.87 -4.01 -43.63
CA VAL A 19 -16.26 -4.41 -42.35
C VAL A 19 -16.73 -3.49 -41.24
N TYR A 20 -17.09 -4.05 -40.09
CA TYR A 20 -17.37 -3.26 -38.89
C TYR A 20 -16.09 -3.02 -38.09
N GLN A 21 -15.78 -1.75 -37.84
CA GLN A 21 -14.63 -1.32 -37.07
C GLN A 21 -15.09 -1.10 -35.62
N PHE A 22 -14.93 -2.15 -34.82
CA PHE A 22 -15.39 -2.23 -33.44
C PHE A 22 -14.28 -1.94 -32.44
N THR A 23 -13.07 -2.43 -32.73
CA THR A 23 -11.97 -2.43 -31.76
C THR A 23 -11.35 -1.04 -31.62
N ASN A 24 -11.08 -0.57 -30.40
CA ASN A 24 -10.31 0.68 -30.22
C ASN A 24 -8.96 0.63 -30.96
N PHE A 25 -8.56 1.75 -31.60
CA PHE A 25 -7.35 1.88 -32.42
C PHE A 25 -6.04 1.59 -31.66
N CYS A 26 -6.06 1.63 -30.31
CA CYS A 26 -4.92 1.24 -29.48
C CYS A 26 -4.65 -0.28 -29.47
N PHE A 27 -5.58 -1.11 -29.97
CA PHE A 27 -5.42 -2.56 -30.04
C PHE A 27 -5.17 -3.04 -31.48
N ASP A 28 -4.35 -4.08 -31.60
CA ASP A 28 -3.98 -4.71 -32.87
C ASP A 28 -5.14 -5.28 -33.70
N ASN A 29 -6.24 -5.70 -33.09
CA ASN A 29 -7.44 -6.12 -33.83
C ASN A 29 -8.05 -4.98 -34.67
N SER A 30 -7.87 -3.71 -34.28
CA SER A 30 -8.28 -2.58 -35.12
C SER A 30 -7.49 -2.52 -36.43
N VAL A 31 -6.21 -2.91 -36.40
CA VAL A 31 -5.34 -3.00 -37.58
C VAL A 31 -5.89 -4.06 -38.54
N LEU A 32 -6.36 -5.20 -38.03
CA LEU A 32 -7.05 -6.20 -38.85
C LEU A 32 -8.32 -5.62 -39.47
N GLU A 33 -9.22 -5.03 -38.68
CA GLU A 33 -10.49 -4.47 -39.18
C GLU A 33 -10.26 -3.43 -40.29
N ILE A 34 -9.34 -2.48 -40.06
CA ILE A 34 -9.02 -1.40 -40.98
C ILE A 34 -8.41 -1.94 -42.28
N PHE A 35 -7.35 -2.74 -42.18
CA PHE A 35 -6.64 -3.18 -43.38
C PHE A 35 -7.33 -4.33 -44.11
N MET A 36 -8.17 -5.12 -43.45
CA MET A 36 -9.05 -6.08 -44.13
C MET A 36 -10.01 -5.36 -45.09
N ALA A 37 -10.53 -4.19 -44.70
CA ALA A 37 -11.34 -3.37 -45.58
C ALA A 37 -10.50 -2.68 -46.67
N LEU A 38 -9.53 -1.85 -46.26
CA LEU A 38 -8.81 -0.95 -47.15
C LEU A 38 -7.94 -1.70 -48.19
N ALA A 39 -7.33 -2.83 -47.83
CA ALA A 39 -6.48 -3.58 -48.76
C ALA A 39 -7.27 -4.28 -49.88
N ASN A 40 -8.61 -4.40 -49.74
CA ASN A 40 -9.48 -5.11 -50.68
C ASN A 40 -10.45 -4.18 -51.41
N GLY A 41 -10.32 -2.86 -51.23
CA GLY A 41 -11.26 -1.87 -51.77
C GLY A 41 -12.67 -1.97 -51.17
N ALA A 42 -12.80 -2.63 -50.02
CA ALA A 42 -14.05 -2.78 -49.28
C ALA A 42 -14.34 -1.54 -48.42
N SER A 43 -15.59 -1.39 -47.99
CA SER A 43 -16.01 -0.28 -47.12
C SER A 43 -15.88 -0.65 -45.64
N MET A 44 -15.73 0.35 -44.78
CA MET A 44 -15.66 0.18 -43.33
C MET A 44 -16.67 1.08 -42.64
N VAL A 45 -17.38 0.53 -41.65
CA VAL A 45 -18.33 1.27 -40.79
C VAL A 45 -17.75 1.33 -39.39
N LYS A 46 -17.51 2.54 -38.89
CA LYS A 46 -16.99 2.76 -37.53
C LYS A 46 -18.11 2.67 -36.50
N SER A 47 -17.90 1.92 -35.43
CA SER A 47 -18.80 1.86 -34.27
C SER A 47 -18.95 3.24 -33.61
N SER A 48 -20.10 3.49 -32.97
CA SER A 48 -20.26 4.60 -32.02
C SER A 48 -19.30 4.47 -30.84
N GLU A 49 -18.96 5.59 -30.17
CA GLU A 49 -18.00 5.63 -29.04
C GLU A 49 -18.40 4.69 -27.88
N GLN A 50 -19.70 4.46 -27.71
CA GLN A 50 -20.23 3.43 -26.82
C GLN A 50 -20.88 2.32 -27.66
N PHE A 51 -20.36 1.09 -27.56
CA PHE A 51 -20.96 -0.07 -28.23
C PHE A 51 -22.23 -0.50 -27.51
N MET A 52 -23.30 -0.71 -28.27
CA MET A 52 -24.58 -1.26 -27.82
C MET A 52 -25.06 -2.26 -28.87
N SER A 53 -25.60 -3.41 -28.45
CA SER A 53 -26.06 -4.46 -29.37
C SER A 53 -27.13 -3.94 -30.34
N ASP A 54 -28.13 -3.21 -29.83
CA ASP A 54 -29.17 -2.57 -30.64
C ASP A 54 -28.61 -1.65 -31.73
N THR A 55 -27.56 -0.88 -31.41
CA THR A 55 -26.91 0.02 -32.37
C THR A 55 -26.15 -0.77 -33.42
N PHE A 56 -25.40 -1.80 -33.01
CA PHE A 56 -24.72 -2.70 -33.94
C PHE A 56 -25.70 -3.40 -34.88
N ILE A 57 -26.83 -3.88 -34.37
CA ILE A 57 -27.84 -4.57 -35.17
C ILE A 57 -28.50 -3.60 -36.17
N LYS A 58 -28.78 -2.36 -35.76
CA LYS A 58 -29.24 -1.31 -36.68
C LYS A 58 -28.21 -1.02 -37.77
N ASP A 59 -26.93 -0.94 -37.41
CA ASP A 59 -25.85 -0.69 -38.37
C ASP A 59 -25.62 -1.88 -39.29
N LEU A 60 -25.74 -3.11 -38.78
CA LEU A 60 -25.67 -4.36 -39.53
C LEU A 60 -26.72 -4.38 -40.64
N GLU A 61 -27.96 -4.03 -40.32
CA GLU A 61 -29.07 -3.98 -41.28
C GLU A 61 -28.96 -2.80 -42.25
N LYS A 62 -28.60 -1.61 -41.74
CA LYS A 62 -28.54 -0.36 -42.50
C LYS A 62 -27.39 -0.36 -43.50
N PHE A 63 -26.19 -0.74 -43.04
CA PHE A 63 -24.97 -0.67 -43.85
C PHE A 63 -24.60 -2.01 -44.49
N LYS A 64 -25.40 -3.06 -44.29
CA LYS A 64 -25.17 -4.41 -44.84
C LYS A 64 -23.77 -4.93 -44.48
N ILE A 65 -23.45 -4.85 -43.18
CA ILE A 65 -22.16 -5.33 -42.67
C ILE A 65 -22.01 -6.80 -42.99
N THR A 66 -20.85 -7.16 -43.55
CA THR A 66 -20.53 -8.52 -43.99
C THR A 66 -19.53 -9.22 -43.08
N HIS A 67 -18.62 -8.46 -42.46
CA HIS A 67 -17.57 -8.97 -41.60
C HIS A 67 -17.53 -8.15 -40.32
N ALA A 68 -17.55 -8.83 -39.17
CA ALA A 68 -17.41 -8.18 -37.87
C ALA A 68 -16.53 -9.04 -36.98
N LEU A 69 -15.51 -8.42 -36.38
CA LEU A 69 -14.79 -8.98 -35.25
C LEU A 69 -15.51 -8.55 -33.98
N LEU A 70 -16.13 -9.51 -33.29
CA LEU A 70 -16.81 -9.26 -32.02
C LEU A 70 -16.35 -10.29 -31.00
N PHE A 71 -15.99 -9.83 -29.80
CA PHE A 71 -15.56 -10.72 -28.74
C PHE A 71 -16.73 -11.60 -28.25
N PRO A 72 -16.49 -12.89 -27.93
CA PRO A 72 -17.51 -13.78 -27.39
C PRO A 72 -18.30 -13.17 -26.23
N GLY A 73 -17.66 -12.52 -25.25
CA GLY A 73 -18.35 -11.89 -24.12
C GLY A 73 -19.31 -10.77 -24.52
N VAL A 74 -19.03 -10.04 -25.61
CA VAL A 74 -19.95 -9.03 -26.15
C VAL A 74 -21.17 -9.70 -26.76
N VAL A 75 -20.96 -10.77 -27.55
CA VAL A 75 -22.05 -11.50 -28.22
C VAL A 75 -22.89 -12.31 -27.23
N GLU A 76 -22.32 -12.74 -26.09
CA GLU A 76 -23.09 -13.36 -25.00
C GLU A 76 -24.16 -12.43 -24.40
N THR A 77 -24.04 -11.11 -24.60
CA THR A 77 -25.06 -10.13 -24.16
C THR A 77 -26.24 -10.01 -25.12
N PHE A 78 -26.15 -10.57 -26.33
CA PHE A 78 -27.19 -10.45 -27.35
C PHE A 78 -28.37 -11.35 -27.00
N SER A 79 -29.57 -10.84 -27.24
CA SER A 79 -30.79 -11.65 -27.27
C SER A 79 -30.77 -12.68 -28.41
N ASP A 80 -31.66 -13.66 -28.33
CA ASP A 80 -31.80 -14.69 -29.38
C ASP A 80 -32.12 -14.07 -30.75
N GLU A 81 -32.96 -13.02 -30.77
CA GLU A 81 -33.35 -12.29 -31.98
C GLU A 81 -32.16 -11.50 -32.57
N GLU A 82 -31.38 -10.82 -31.74
CA GLU A 82 -30.18 -10.10 -32.19
C GLU A 82 -29.11 -11.08 -32.72
N LEU A 83 -28.94 -12.24 -32.08
CA LEU A 83 -28.01 -13.27 -32.54
C LEU A 83 -28.48 -13.91 -33.86
N GLU A 84 -29.78 -14.09 -34.05
CA GLU A 84 -30.33 -14.57 -35.32
C GLU A 84 -29.99 -13.61 -36.45
N LYS A 85 -30.11 -12.30 -36.22
CA LYS A 85 -29.76 -11.27 -37.22
C LYS A 85 -28.29 -11.29 -37.63
N MET A 86 -27.38 -11.85 -36.81
CA MET A 86 -25.98 -12.02 -37.18
C MET A 86 -25.77 -13.02 -38.33
N ASN A 87 -26.77 -13.80 -38.72
CA ASN A 87 -26.70 -14.65 -39.91
C ASN A 87 -26.52 -13.87 -41.23
N GLN A 88 -26.75 -12.55 -41.20
CA GLN A 88 -26.46 -11.63 -42.29
C GLN A 88 -24.95 -11.45 -42.51
N LEU A 89 -24.13 -11.68 -41.47
CA LEU A 89 -22.68 -11.64 -41.59
C LEU A 89 -22.22 -12.81 -42.46
N ARG A 90 -21.33 -12.51 -43.42
CA ARG A 90 -20.57 -13.54 -44.12
C ARG A 90 -19.62 -14.24 -43.17
N TYR A 91 -18.95 -13.50 -42.30
CA TYR A 91 -18.10 -14.06 -41.24
C TYR A 91 -18.22 -13.24 -39.96
N TRP A 92 -18.55 -13.94 -38.88
CA TRP A 92 -18.27 -13.48 -37.53
C TRP A 92 -16.88 -13.96 -37.14
N ILE A 93 -15.99 -13.00 -36.89
CA ILE A 93 -14.60 -13.25 -36.51
C ILE A 93 -14.51 -13.15 -34.99
N VAL A 94 -13.92 -14.16 -34.35
CA VAL A 94 -13.70 -14.21 -32.90
C VAL A 94 -12.24 -14.41 -32.59
N GLY A 95 -11.77 -13.87 -31.48
CA GLY A 95 -10.40 -13.98 -31.01
C GLY A 95 -10.25 -13.30 -29.65
N ALA A 96 -9.04 -13.30 -29.10
CA ALA A 96 -8.66 -12.72 -27.80
C ALA A 96 -9.32 -13.33 -26.54
N GLU A 97 -10.50 -13.93 -26.65
CA GLU A 97 -11.24 -14.62 -25.58
C GLU A 97 -11.55 -16.07 -25.93
N LYS A 98 -11.88 -16.87 -24.92
CA LYS A 98 -12.34 -18.25 -25.11
C LYS A 98 -13.75 -18.25 -25.68
N LEU A 99 -13.94 -18.84 -26.86
CA LEU A 99 -15.25 -19.04 -27.45
C LEU A 99 -16.03 -20.15 -26.70
N PRO A 100 -17.19 -19.85 -26.07
CA PRO A 100 -18.03 -20.87 -25.46
C PRO A 100 -18.58 -21.83 -26.52
N LYS A 101 -18.53 -23.14 -26.26
CA LYS A 101 -19.05 -24.15 -27.18
C LYS A 101 -20.55 -23.96 -27.45
N THR A 102 -21.31 -23.61 -26.42
CA THR A 102 -22.75 -23.34 -26.52
C THR A 102 -23.05 -22.16 -27.43
N LEU A 103 -22.25 -21.09 -27.34
CA LEU A 103 -22.40 -19.91 -28.21
C LEU A 103 -22.02 -20.23 -29.66
N LEU A 104 -20.94 -20.99 -29.88
CA LEU A 104 -20.56 -21.48 -31.21
C LEU A 104 -21.68 -22.33 -31.84
N GLU A 105 -22.21 -23.29 -31.10
CA GLU A 105 -23.30 -24.16 -31.56
C GLU A 105 -24.54 -23.34 -31.91
N LYS A 106 -24.91 -22.37 -31.06
CA LYS A 106 -26.06 -21.49 -31.25
C LYS A 106 -25.89 -20.61 -32.49
N ALA A 107 -24.77 -19.92 -32.64
CA ALA A 107 -24.50 -19.05 -33.78
C ALA A 107 -24.49 -19.83 -35.10
N ILE A 108 -23.89 -21.02 -35.14
CA ILE A 108 -23.89 -21.87 -36.35
C ILE A 108 -25.28 -22.41 -36.66
N ASN A 109 -26.07 -22.79 -35.65
CA ASN A 109 -27.45 -23.23 -35.86
C ASN A 109 -28.33 -22.12 -36.46
N LEU A 110 -28.07 -20.86 -36.08
CA LEU A 110 -28.75 -19.69 -36.62
C LEU A 110 -28.23 -19.26 -38.01
N GLY A 111 -27.21 -19.95 -38.54
CA GLY A 111 -26.67 -19.73 -39.89
C GLY A 111 -25.41 -18.86 -39.94
N THR A 112 -24.93 -18.35 -38.81
CA THR A 112 -23.72 -17.52 -38.74
C THR A 112 -22.46 -18.35 -38.98
N ARG A 113 -21.58 -17.86 -39.86
CA ARG A 113 -20.28 -18.50 -40.13
C ARG A 113 -19.22 -17.93 -39.20
N VAL A 114 -18.61 -18.79 -38.39
CA VAL A 114 -17.66 -18.37 -37.35
C VAL A 114 -16.22 -18.69 -37.75
N ILE A 115 -15.35 -17.68 -37.71
CA ILE A 115 -13.90 -17.83 -37.85
C ILE A 115 -13.25 -17.52 -36.51
N GLN A 116 -12.51 -18.49 -35.97
CA GLN A 116 -11.72 -18.28 -34.76
C GLN A 116 -10.28 -17.96 -35.13
N ASN A 117 -9.80 -16.83 -34.62
CA ASN A 117 -8.44 -16.35 -34.73
C ASN A 117 -7.74 -16.48 -33.37
N TYR A 118 -6.44 -16.76 -33.42
CA TYR A 118 -5.56 -16.69 -32.27
C TYR A 118 -4.23 -16.09 -32.66
N GLY A 119 -3.75 -15.17 -31.85
CA GLY A 119 -2.38 -14.70 -31.85
C GLY A 119 -2.22 -13.65 -30.76
N PRO A 120 -1.07 -13.62 -30.07
CA PRO A 120 -0.72 -12.49 -29.24
C PRO A 120 -0.28 -11.30 -30.13
N THR A 121 -0.24 -10.11 -29.55
CA THR A 121 0.05 -8.85 -30.27
C THR A 121 1.43 -8.83 -30.90
N GLU A 122 2.36 -9.54 -30.28
CA GLU A 122 3.74 -9.80 -30.69
C GLU A 122 3.82 -10.58 -32.02
N THR A 123 2.71 -11.19 -32.45
CA THR A 123 2.58 -11.89 -33.74
C THR A 123 1.70 -11.14 -34.76
N THR A 124 1.36 -9.87 -34.50
CA THR A 124 0.52 -9.02 -35.35
C THR A 124 -0.93 -9.54 -35.49
N ALA A 125 -1.74 -9.30 -34.47
CA ALA A 125 -3.17 -9.64 -34.35
C ALA A 125 -3.54 -11.13 -34.35
N TYR A 126 -3.20 -11.90 -35.40
CA TYR A 126 -3.42 -13.35 -35.40
C TYR A 126 -2.39 -14.10 -36.24
N ILE A 127 -2.10 -15.33 -35.80
CA ILE A 127 -1.15 -16.24 -36.43
C ILE A 127 -1.76 -17.62 -36.71
N LEU A 128 -2.74 -18.02 -35.91
CA LEU A 128 -3.56 -19.22 -36.09
C LEU A 128 -5.00 -18.82 -36.44
N ARG A 129 -5.65 -19.61 -37.29
CA ARG A 129 -7.08 -19.48 -37.51
C ARG A 129 -7.76 -20.79 -37.87
N LYS A 130 -9.05 -20.86 -37.59
CA LYS A 130 -9.92 -21.98 -37.96
C LYS A 130 -11.31 -21.50 -38.35
N ARG A 131 -11.83 -22.04 -39.46
CA ARG A 131 -13.25 -21.96 -39.75
C ARG A 131 -13.98 -23.01 -38.92
N MET A 132 -14.78 -22.54 -37.96
CA MET A 132 -15.41 -23.41 -36.98
C MET A 132 -16.65 -24.10 -37.56
N LYS A 133 -16.81 -25.38 -37.24
CA LYS A 133 -18.04 -26.16 -37.46
C LYS A 133 -18.76 -26.37 -36.13
N LYS A 134 -20.06 -26.69 -36.21
CA LYS A 134 -20.93 -26.91 -35.04
C LYS A 134 -20.31 -27.84 -33.98
N ASN A 135 -19.69 -28.92 -34.42
CA ASN A 135 -19.13 -29.96 -33.53
C ASN A 135 -17.63 -29.80 -33.28
N ASP A 136 -17.00 -28.74 -33.77
CA ASP A 136 -15.58 -28.50 -33.50
C ASP A 136 -15.37 -28.14 -32.02
N ASP A 137 -14.20 -28.51 -31.50
CA ASP A 137 -13.74 -28.02 -30.21
C ASP A 137 -13.29 -26.55 -30.35
N PRO A 138 -13.87 -25.58 -29.62
CA PRO A 138 -13.42 -24.20 -29.63
C PRO A 138 -11.99 -23.99 -29.18
N GLN A 139 -11.33 -24.99 -28.58
CA GLN A 139 -9.90 -24.93 -28.26
C GLN A 139 -9.00 -25.35 -29.43
N ASN A 140 -9.57 -25.82 -30.54
CA ASN A 140 -8.81 -26.08 -31.75
C ASN A 140 -8.58 -24.76 -32.50
N LEU A 141 -7.37 -24.23 -32.40
CA LEU A 141 -6.96 -22.96 -33.00
C LEU A 141 -6.65 -23.08 -34.51
N GLY A 142 -6.69 -24.29 -35.07
CA GLY A 142 -6.46 -24.53 -36.49
C GLY A 142 -4.99 -24.51 -36.87
N ARG A 143 -4.69 -23.98 -38.05
CA ARG A 143 -3.35 -24.00 -38.65
C ARG A 143 -2.72 -22.62 -38.70
N PRO A 144 -1.38 -22.51 -38.72
CA PRO A 144 -0.71 -21.24 -38.93
C PRO A 144 -1.07 -20.63 -40.30
N ILE A 145 -1.09 -19.30 -40.34
CA ILE A 145 -1.11 -18.52 -41.58
C ILE A 145 0.12 -18.84 -42.45
N GLN A 146 0.10 -18.43 -43.72
CA GLN A 146 1.28 -18.57 -44.56
C GLN A 146 2.47 -17.84 -43.94
N ASN A 147 3.69 -18.36 -44.10
CA ASN A 147 4.91 -17.78 -43.49
C ASN A 147 4.85 -17.65 -41.95
N ALA A 148 4.17 -18.60 -41.30
CA ALA A 148 4.17 -18.77 -39.86
C ALA A 148 4.37 -20.24 -39.49
N ASP A 149 5.04 -20.47 -38.37
CA ASP A 149 5.34 -21.78 -37.82
C ASP A 149 4.99 -21.84 -36.33
N ILE A 150 4.61 -23.05 -35.90
CA ILE A 150 4.32 -23.37 -34.50
C ILE A 150 5.30 -24.44 -34.03
N PHE A 151 5.95 -24.18 -32.91
CA PHE A 151 6.79 -25.12 -32.21
C PHE A 151 6.18 -25.41 -30.84
N ILE A 152 5.93 -26.68 -30.52
CA ILE A 152 5.50 -27.06 -29.17
C ILE A 152 6.76 -27.52 -28.43
N ARG A 153 7.19 -26.76 -27.42
CA ARG A 153 8.35 -27.10 -26.58
C ARG A 153 7.91 -28.00 -25.44
N ASP A 154 8.41 -29.23 -25.41
CA ASP A 154 8.17 -30.15 -24.31
C ASP A 154 9.03 -29.85 -23.08
N LYS A 155 8.95 -30.71 -22.06
CA LYS A 155 9.70 -30.55 -20.80
C LYS A 155 11.21 -30.72 -20.96
N SER A 156 11.70 -31.40 -21.98
CA SER A 156 13.14 -31.55 -22.24
C SER A 156 13.69 -30.40 -23.08
N GLY A 157 12.85 -29.43 -23.47
CA GLY A 157 13.24 -28.28 -24.28
C GLY A 157 13.23 -28.55 -25.79
N GLY A 158 12.83 -29.76 -26.22
CA GLY A 158 12.78 -30.17 -27.61
C GLY A 158 11.39 -30.03 -28.24
N ARG A 159 11.27 -30.43 -29.52
CA ARG A 159 9.99 -30.41 -30.23
C ARG A 159 9.12 -31.57 -29.78
N ALA A 160 7.96 -31.26 -29.22
CA ALA A 160 7.00 -32.25 -28.76
C ALA A 160 6.44 -33.07 -29.94
N SER A 161 6.24 -34.37 -29.71
CA SER A 161 5.48 -35.22 -30.63
C SER A 161 4.02 -34.81 -30.70
N LYS A 162 3.29 -35.23 -31.75
CA LYS A 162 1.85 -34.99 -31.84
C LYS A 162 1.14 -35.50 -30.59
N MET A 163 0.10 -34.78 -30.16
CA MET A 163 -0.69 -34.99 -28.94
C MET A 163 0.03 -34.75 -27.61
N VAL A 164 1.35 -34.53 -27.61
CA VAL A 164 2.10 -34.21 -26.39
C VAL A 164 1.89 -32.74 -26.04
N LEU A 165 1.53 -32.49 -24.79
CA LEU A 165 1.35 -31.16 -24.23
C LEU A 165 2.71 -30.48 -24.02
N GLY A 166 2.83 -29.23 -24.46
CA GLY A 166 4.01 -28.40 -24.25
C GLY A 166 3.69 -26.91 -24.40
N GLU A 167 4.71 -26.07 -24.29
CA GLU A 167 4.63 -24.62 -24.43
C GLU A 167 4.55 -24.25 -25.92
N ILE A 168 3.59 -23.40 -26.30
CA ILE A 168 3.42 -22.93 -27.67
C ILE A 168 4.43 -21.82 -27.96
N LEU A 169 5.31 -22.05 -28.93
CA LEU A 169 6.26 -21.08 -29.45
C LEU A 169 5.84 -20.69 -30.88
N LEU A 170 5.87 -19.40 -31.17
CA LEU A 170 5.29 -18.81 -32.37
C LEU A 170 6.38 -18.16 -33.23
N SER A 171 6.46 -18.53 -34.51
CA SER A 171 7.36 -17.87 -35.46
C SER A 171 6.59 -17.35 -36.66
N SER A 172 6.90 -16.14 -37.12
CA SER A 172 6.35 -15.62 -38.38
C SER A 172 7.24 -14.50 -38.92
N VAL A 173 7.15 -14.25 -40.22
CA VAL A 173 7.64 -12.99 -40.82
C VAL A 173 6.89 -11.75 -40.29
N GLY A 174 5.74 -11.93 -39.65
CA GLY A 174 4.98 -10.90 -38.94
C GLY A 174 5.30 -10.79 -37.45
N LEU A 175 6.39 -11.41 -36.99
CA LEU A 175 6.84 -11.23 -35.60
C LEU A 175 7.27 -9.78 -35.39
N PHE A 176 6.82 -9.18 -34.30
CA PHE A 176 7.21 -7.81 -33.93
C PHE A 176 8.74 -7.67 -33.73
N ARG A 177 9.24 -6.44 -33.75
CA ARG A 177 10.68 -6.17 -33.56
C ARG A 177 11.13 -6.43 -32.11
N GLY A 178 10.22 -6.27 -31.16
CA GLY A 178 10.45 -6.32 -29.72
C GLY A 178 9.54 -5.32 -29.00
N TYR A 179 9.64 -5.24 -27.67
CA TYR A 179 8.96 -4.20 -26.90
C TYR A 179 9.77 -2.90 -26.93
N ILE A 180 9.09 -1.77 -27.09
CA ILE A 180 9.73 -0.45 -27.02
C ILE A 180 10.35 -0.29 -25.61
N GLY A 181 11.61 0.12 -25.54
CA GLY A 181 12.31 0.40 -24.28
C GLY A 181 12.91 -0.81 -23.54
N LYS A 182 12.63 -2.06 -23.95
CA LYS A 182 13.17 -3.27 -23.28
C LYS A 182 14.33 -3.93 -24.05
N SER A 183 15.39 -4.30 -23.32
CA SER A 183 16.55 -5.02 -23.88
C SER A 183 16.36 -6.53 -23.97
N GLU A 184 15.51 -7.10 -23.11
CA GLU A 184 15.19 -8.52 -23.13
C GLU A 184 14.36 -8.88 -24.38
N GLN A 185 14.86 -9.83 -25.16
CA GLN A 185 14.18 -10.34 -26.34
C GLN A 185 13.28 -11.51 -25.93
N PRO A 186 11.94 -11.41 -26.04
CA PRO A 186 11.01 -12.48 -25.68
C PRO A 186 10.95 -13.59 -26.75
N PHE A 187 12.04 -13.76 -27.51
CA PHE A 187 12.14 -14.71 -28.59
C PHE A 187 13.47 -15.47 -28.52
N VAL A 188 13.41 -16.74 -28.90
CA VAL A 188 14.57 -17.62 -29.03
C VAL A 188 14.83 -17.89 -30.51
N GLU A 189 16.08 -17.76 -30.92
CA GLU A 189 16.52 -18.23 -32.23
C GLU A 189 16.89 -19.71 -32.13
N MET A 190 16.28 -20.55 -32.96
CA MET A 190 16.53 -21.99 -32.99
C MET A 190 17.53 -22.35 -34.09
N GLU A 191 18.05 -23.58 -34.06
CA GLU A 191 19.05 -24.10 -35.02
C GLU A 191 18.58 -24.04 -36.48
N ASP A 192 17.26 -23.94 -36.72
CA ASP A 192 16.67 -23.74 -38.04
C ASP A 192 16.78 -22.28 -38.55
N GLY A 193 17.43 -21.40 -37.78
CA GLY A 193 17.60 -19.97 -38.06
C GLY A 193 16.34 -19.13 -37.88
N LYS A 194 15.27 -19.71 -37.31
CA LYS A 194 14.01 -18.99 -37.07
C LYS A 194 13.93 -18.47 -35.65
N LYS A 195 13.33 -17.28 -35.52
CA LYS A 195 12.98 -16.68 -34.23
C LYS A 195 11.59 -17.13 -33.81
N TYR A 196 11.49 -17.65 -32.60
CA TYR A 196 10.25 -18.10 -31.98
C TYR A 196 9.96 -17.29 -30.73
N TYR A 197 8.79 -16.68 -30.66
CA TYR A 197 8.27 -15.98 -29.49
C TYR A 197 7.65 -16.95 -28.48
N PHE A 198 7.94 -16.74 -27.19
CA PHE A 198 7.36 -17.51 -26.09
C PHE A 198 5.95 -16.98 -25.78
N SER A 199 4.90 -17.73 -26.16
CA SER A 199 3.52 -17.27 -25.94
C SER A 199 3.04 -17.34 -24.49
N GLY A 200 3.67 -18.17 -23.65
CA GLY A 200 3.16 -18.52 -22.32
C GLY A 200 1.95 -19.47 -22.33
N ASP A 201 1.48 -19.88 -23.51
CA ASP A 201 0.33 -20.76 -23.68
C ASP A 201 0.76 -22.23 -23.76
N LEU A 202 -0.08 -23.12 -23.24
CA LEU A 202 0.10 -24.56 -23.34
C LEU A 202 -0.78 -25.11 -24.45
N GLY A 203 -0.23 -26.04 -25.22
CA GLY A 203 -0.96 -26.69 -26.30
C GLY A 203 -0.27 -27.92 -26.84
N ARG A 204 -0.86 -28.47 -27.90
CA ARG A 204 -0.38 -29.67 -28.57
C ARG A 204 -0.78 -29.65 -30.04
N ILE A 205 0.01 -30.32 -30.88
CA ILE A 205 -0.32 -30.54 -32.28
C ILE A 205 -1.21 -31.79 -32.39
N LEU A 206 -2.41 -31.65 -32.93
CA LEU A 206 -3.33 -32.76 -33.17
C LEU A 206 -2.86 -33.64 -34.34
N PRO A 207 -3.39 -34.87 -34.50
CA PRO A 207 -3.11 -35.73 -35.67
C PRO A 207 -3.34 -35.01 -37.01
N SER A 208 -4.33 -34.11 -37.05
CA SER A 208 -4.70 -33.26 -38.19
C SER A 208 -3.68 -32.16 -38.54
N ASN A 209 -2.57 -32.03 -37.80
CA ASN A 209 -1.62 -30.92 -37.83
C ASN A 209 -2.24 -29.56 -37.47
N GLU A 210 -3.32 -29.56 -36.69
CA GLU A 210 -3.88 -28.34 -36.11
C GLU A 210 -3.40 -28.16 -34.67
N THR A 211 -3.31 -26.92 -34.22
CA THR A 211 -2.90 -26.58 -32.86
C THR A 211 -4.10 -26.58 -31.94
N HIS A 212 -4.02 -27.35 -30.86
CA HIS A 212 -5.01 -27.38 -29.79
C HIS A 212 -4.48 -26.60 -28.59
N PHE A 213 -5.24 -25.59 -28.15
CA PHE A 213 -4.97 -24.81 -26.95
C PHE A 213 -5.42 -25.59 -25.72
N SER A 214 -4.59 -25.68 -24.70
CA SER A 214 -4.86 -26.45 -23.48
C SER A 214 -4.86 -25.60 -22.22
N GLY A 215 -4.91 -24.27 -22.38
CA GLY A 215 -4.84 -23.31 -21.29
C GLY A 215 -3.49 -22.59 -21.29
N ARG A 216 -3.31 -21.77 -20.28
CA ARG A 216 -2.08 -21.03 -20.06
C ARG A 216 -1.18 -21.77 -19.08
N LYS A 217 0.13 -21.55 -19.18
CA LYS A 217 1.10 -22.11 -18.23
C LYS A 217 0.93 -21.49 -16.83
N ASP A 218 0.45 -20.25 -16.79
CA ASP A 218 -0.01 -19.47 -15.65
C ASP A 218 -1.55 -19.42 -15.63
N SER A 219 -2.23 -19.51 -14.48
CA SER A 219 -3.71 -19.71 -14.40
C SER A 219 -4.54 -18.44 -14.73
N GLN A 220 -4.09 -17.64 -15.69
CA GLN A 220 -4.62 -16.32 -16.05
C GLN A 220 -5.85 -16.41 -16.95
N ILE A 221 -6.95 -15.74 -16.55
CA ILE A 221 -8.15 -15.46 -17.34
C ILE A 221 -8.15 -14.00 -17.80
N LYS A 222 -8.79 -13.66 -18.94
CA LYS A 222 -8.92 -12.27 -19.39
C LYS A 222 -10.32 -11.73 -19.06
N ILE A 223 -10.40 -10.61 -18.34
CA ILE A 223 -11.64 -9.93 -17.95
C ILE A 223 -11.52 -8.46 -18.32
N ARG A 224 -12.43 -7.96 -19.16
CA ARG A 224 -12.46 -6.55 -19.60
C ARG A 224 -11.11 -6.06 -20.18
N GLY A 225 -10.41 -6.93 -20.88
CA GLY A 225 -9.07 -6.66 -21.44
C GLY A 225 -7.89 -6.94 -20.51
N PHE A 226 -8.11 -7.16 -19.20
CA PHE A 226 -7.05 -7.41 -18.22
C PHE A 226 -6.85 -8.90 -17.95
N ARG A 227 -5.60 -9.35 -17.80
CA ARG A 227 -5.25 -10.70 -17.35
C ARG A 227 -5.38 -10.77 -15.82
N VAL A 228 -6.15 -11.71 -15.31
CA VAL A 228 -6.51 -11.89 -13.89
C VAL A 228 -6.31 -13.35 -13.50
N GLU A 229 -5.71 -13.64 -12.35
CA GLU A 229 -5.65 -15.00 -11.79
C GLU A 229 -6.70 -15.16 -10.70
N CYS A 230 -7.70 -16.03 -10.88
CA CYS A 230 -8.71 -16.26 -9.83
C CYS A 230 -8.10 -16.77 -8.52
N SER A 231 -7.01 -17.55 -8.61
CA SER A 231 -6.26 -18.04 -7.45
C SER A 231 -5.61 -16.92 -6.64
N GLU A 232 -5.26 -15.79 -7.26
CA GLU A 232 -4.71 -14.62 -6.58
C GLU A 232 -5.79 -13.97 -5.68
N ILE A 233 -7.01 -13.86 -6.21
CA ILE A 233 -8.17 -13.36 -5.47
C ILE A 233 -8.56 -14.35 -4.36
N GLU A 234 -8.57 -15.66 -4.64
CA GLU A 234 -8.83 -16.70 -3.64
C GLU A 234 -7.80 -16.68 -2.51
N SER A 235 -6.52 -16.55 -2.85
CA SER A 235 -5.40 -16.45 -1.90
C SER A 235 -5.56 -15.24 -0.99
N ILE A 236 -5.94 -14.08 -1.55
CA ILE A 236 -6.21 -12.88 -0.76
C ILE A 236 -7.42 -13.08 0.15
N LEU A 237 -8.54 -13.57 -0.38
CA LEU A 237 -9.74 -13.86 0.41
C LEU A 237 -9.47 -14.87 1.55
N SER A 238 -8.62 -15.86 1.33
CA SER A 238 -8.27 -16.88 2.33
C SER A 238 -7.52 -16.33 3.56
N LYS A 239 -6.92 -15.13 3.44
CA LYS A 239 -6.21 -14.46 4.53
C LYS A 239 -7.17 -13.74 5.50
N HIS A 240 -8.44 -13.59 5.16
CA HIS A 240 -9.41 -12.92 6.03
C HIS A 240 -9.90 -13.88 7.14
N PRO A 241 -9.78 -13.54 8.45
CA PRO A 241 -10.11 -14.45 9.55
C PRO A 241 -11.54 -14.97 9.56
N ASN A 242 -12.51 -14.17 9.07
CA ASN A 242 -13.91 -14.58 8.97
C ASN A 242 -14.24 -15.40 7.72
N ILE A 243 -13.30 -15.61 6.78
CA ILE A 243 -13.51 -16.41 5.58
C ILE A 243 -12.96 -17.83 5.83
N LYS A 244 -13.86 -18.81 5.91
CA LYS A 244 -13.53 -20.23 6.08
C LYS A 244 -12.93 -20.83 4.82
N SER A 245 -13.47 -20.45 3.66
CA SER A 245 -12.95 -20.85 2.35
C SER A 245 -13.61 -20.03 1.25
N SER A 246 -12.88 -19.76 0.17
CA SER A 246 -13.36 -19.00 -0.98
C SER A 246 -13.11 -19.76 -2.28
N LYS A 247 -14.00 -19.55 -3.25
CA LYS A 247 -13.82 -19.99 -4.63
C LYS A 247 -14.23 -18.87 -5.56
N VAL A 248 -13.29 -18.39 -6.37
CA VAL A 248 -13.50 -17.31 -7.32
C VAL A 248 -13.53 -17.92 -8.71
N ILE A 249 -14.60 -17.65 -9.43
CA ILE A 249 -14.79 -18.17 -10.77
C ILE A 249 -15.20 -17.04 -11.69
N TYR A 250 -14.84 -17.17 -12.95
CA TYR A 250 -15.43 -16.38 -14.01
C TYR A 250 -16.70 -17.08 -14.51
N ARG A 251 -17.85 -16.41 -14.40
CA ARG A 251 -19.11 -16.88 -14.99
C ARG A 251 -19.30 -16.18 -16.33
N SER A 252 -19.18 -16.93 -17.43
CA SER A 252 -19.38 -16.38 -18.78
C SER A 252 -20.80 -15.83 -18.97
N THR A 253 -21.81 -16.46 -18.36
CA THR A 253 -23.21 -16.00 -18.39
C THR A 253 -23.45 -14.60 -17.82
N LYS A 254 -22.51 -14.07 -17.02
CA LYS A 254 -22.57 -12.71 -16.44
C LYS A 254 -21.37 -11.84 -16.82
N THR A 255 -20.46 -12.37 -17.66
CA THR A 255 -19.21 -11.75 -18.08
C THR A 255 -18.41 -11.12 -16.92
N ASP A 256 -18.37 -11.77 -15.75
CA ASP A 256 -17.75 -11.17 -14.55
C ASP A 256 -17.24 -12.21 -13.53
N LEU A 257 -16.47 -11.73 -12.57
CA LEU A 257 -15.98 -12.49 -11.42
C LEU A 257 -17.09 -12.67 -10.38
N VAL A 258 -17.27 -13.92 -9.96
CA VAL A 258 -18.12 -14.30 -8.82
C VAL A 258 -17.26 -14.98 -7.78
N ALA A 259 -17.24 -14.41 -6.57
CA ALA A 259 -16.63 -15.02 -5.40
C ALA A 259 -17.70 -15.73 -4.56
N TYR A 260 -17.57 -17.04 -4.41
CA TYR A 260 -18.36 -17.84 -3.48
C TYR A 260 -17.56 -17.99 -2.20
N VAL A 261 -18.14 -17.58 -1.09
CA VAL A 261 -17.42 -17.45 0.17
C VAL A 261 -18.19 -18.14 1.28
N LEU A 262 -17.51 -19.02 2.00
CA LEU A 262 -17.96 -19.57 3.26
C LEU A 262 -17.39 -18.71 4.38
N VAL A 263 -18.23 -18.22 5.26
CA VAL A 263 -17.84 -17.36 6.37
C VAL A 263 -18.12 -18.03 7.70
N HIS A 264 -17.33 -17.71 8.72
CA HIS A 264 -17.53 -18.25 10.07
C HIS A 264 -18.80 -17.70 10.73
N ASP A 265 -19.15 -16.43 10.47
CA ASP A 265 -20.35 -15.78 10.98
C ASP A 265 -21.07 -14.97 9.88
N PRO A 266 -22.06 -15.57 9.19
CA PRO A 266 -22.79 -14.92 8.11
C PRO A 266 -23.77 -13.83 8.60
N GLN A 267 -24.02 -13.68 9.90
CA GLN A 267 -24.87 -12.61 10.43
C GLN A 267 -24.12 -11.29 10.63
N ILE A 268 -22.79 -11.35 10.78
CA ILE A 268 -21.93 -10.19 11.02
C ILE A 268 -21.12 -9.83 9.77
N PHE A 269 -20.73 -10.83 8.96
CA PHE A 269 -19.81 -10.65 7.84
C PHE A 269 -20.50 -10.84 6.50
N ASP A 270 -20.84 -9.73 5.83
CA ASP A 270 -21.65 -9.72 4.61
C ASP A 270 -20.83 -9.54 3.31
N SER A 271 -21.53 -9.57 2.17
CA SER A 271 -20.93 -9.42 0.84
C SER A 271 -20.24 -8.06 0.61
N SER A 272 -20.65 -7.01 1.33
CA SER A 272 -20.10 -5.66 1.20
C SER A 272 -18.74 -5.53 1.89
N LEU A 273 -18.59 -6.16 3.07
CA LEU A 273 -17.33 -6.23 3.80
C LEU A 273 -16.27 -7.04 3.04
N ILE A 274 -16.69 -8.13 2.39
CA ILE A 274 -15.80 -8.94 1.53
C ILE A 274 -15.33 -8.14 0.31
N LYS A 275 -16.21 -7.37 -0.34
CA LYS A 275 -15.83 -6.49 -1.46
C LYS A 275 -14.87 -5.39 -1.02
N ASN A 276 -15.08 -4.79 0.14
CA ASN A 276 -14.18 -3.79 0.69
C ASN A 276 -12.81 -4.37 1.02
N TYR A 277 -12.76 -5.59 1.56
CA TYR A 277 -11.51 -6.31 1.76
C TYR A 277 -10.79 -6.58 0.42
N CYS A 278 -11.50 -7.01 -0.62
CA CYS A 278 -10.93 -7.09 -1.96
C CYS A 278 -10.40 -5.74 -2.47
N LYS A 279 -11.14 -4.63 -2.32
CA LYS A 279 -10.70 -3.26 -2.71
C LYS A 279 -9.40 -2.83 -2.02
N GLN A 280 -9.20 -3.24 -0.77
CA GLN A 280 -8.01 -2.92 -0.01
C GLN A 280 -6.77 -3.66 -0.54
N HIS A 281 -6.95 -4.90 -1.02
CA HIS A 281 -5.85 -5.81 -1.35
C HIS A 281 -5.68 -6.16 -2.85
N LEU A 282 -6.63 -5.79 -3.72
CA LEU A 282 -6.62 -6.12 -5.15
C LEU A 282 -6.82 -4.87 -6.03
N PRO A 283 -6.24 -4.85 -7.25
CA PRO A 283 -6.58 -3.86 -8.29
C PRO A 283 -8.07 -3.90 -8.67
N HIS A 284 -8.63 -2.78 -9.11
CA HIS A 284 -10.08 -2.62 -9.37
C HIS A 284 -10.67 -3.71 -10.30
N TYR A 285 -9.96 -4.10 -11.36
CA TYR A 285 -10.39 -5.11 -12.32
C TYR A 285 -10.37 -6.56 -11.79
N MET A 286 -9.73 -6.82 -10.64
CA MET A 286 -9.71 -8.13 -9.97
C MET A 286 -10.79 -8.26 -8.88
N ILE A 287 -11.57 -7.21 -8.64
CA ILE A 287 -12.56 -7.21 -7.56
C ILE A 287 -13.81 -7.97 -8.02
N PRO A 288 -14.24 -9.03 -7.32
CA PRO A 288 -15.44 -9.77 -7.70
C PRO A 288 -16.68 -8.88 -7.71
N ARG A 289 -17.34 -8.76 -8.87
CA ARG A 289 -18.59 -8.00 -8.99
C ARG A 289 -19.70 -8.59 -8.14
N PHE A 290 -19.71 -9.91 -7.99
CA PHE A 290 -20.65 -10.61 -7.14
C PHE A 290 -19.90 -11.38 -6.06
N VAL A 291 -20.37 -11.25 -4.82
CA VAL A 291 -19.92 -12.05 -3.69
C VAL A 291 -21.14 -12.77 -3.15
N GLN A 292 -21.13 -14.09 -3.19
CA GLN A 292 -22.23 -14.91 -2.69
C GLN A 292 -21.76 -15.73 -1.49
N LEU A 293 -22.44 -15.50 -0.38
CA LEU A 293 -22.23 -16.29 0.83
C LEU A 293 -22.92 -17.64 0.67
N LEU A 294 -22.19 -18.71 0.94
CA LEU A 294 -22.72 -20.06 0.98
C LEU A 294 -22.66 -20.60 2.41
N ASN A 295 -23.58 -21.50 2.74
CA ASN A 295 -23.53 -22.26 4.00
C ASN A 295 -22.59 -23.47 3.87
N GLU A 296 -22.49 -24.05 2.67
CA GLU A 296 -21.54 -25.10 2.31
C GLU A 296 -21.18 -25.06 0.82
N PHE A 297 -20.01 -25.60 0.44
CA PHE A 297 -19.69 -25.81 -0.97
C PHE A 297 -20.35 -27.10 -1.47
N PRO A 298 -21.04 -27.08 -2.63
CA PRO A 298 -21.56 -28.31 -3.21
C PRO A 298 -20.41 -29.21 -3.64
N LEU A 299 -20.48 -30.50 -3.30
CA LEU A 299 -19.46 -31.51 -3.63
C LEU A 299 -20.00 -32.55 -4.64
N THR A 300 -19.09 -33.11 -5.42
CA THR A 300 -19.32 -34.26 -6.31
C THR A 300 -19.29 -35.57 -5.51
N ALA A 301 -19.70 -36.69 -6.10
CA ALA A 301 -19.63 -38.03 -5.48
C ALA A 301 -18.20 -38.45 -5.05
N ASN A 302 -17.17 -37.75 -5.54
CA ASN A 302 -15.76 -37.97 -5.19
C ASN A 302 -15.21 -36.91 -4.21
N SER A 303 -16.08 -36.21 -3.47
CA SER A 303 -15.72 -35.18 -2.47
C SER A 303 -14.93 -33.98 -3.02
N LYS A 304 -14.97 -33.73 -4.33
CA LYS A 304 -14.42 -32.52 -4.98
C LYS A 304 -15.52 -31.49 -5.20
N LEU A 305 -15.19 -30.21 -5.11
CA LEU A 305 -16.12 -29.09 -5.34
C LEU A 305 -16.81 -29.20 -6.70
N ASP A 306 -18.15 -29.28 -6.68
CA ASP A 306 -19.02 -29.40 -7.85
C ASP A 306 -19.37 -28.01 -8.39
N MET A 307 -18.50 -27.51 -9.26
CA MET A 307 -18.63 -26.19 -9.90
C MET A 307 -19.97 -25.99 -10.62
N LYS A 308 -20.65 -27.06 -11.04
CA LYS A 308 -21.94 -26.99 -11.75
C LYS A 308 -23.13 -26.73 -10.83
N LYS A 309 -22.98 -27.00 -9.53
CA LYS A 309 -24.03 -26.84 -8.52
C LYS A 309 -23.92 -25.54 -7.72
N LEU A 310 -22.92 -24.71 -7.99
CA LEU A 310 -22.83 -23.38 -7.37
C LEU A 310 -24.05 -22.53 -7.83
N PRO A 311 -24.73 -21.83 -6.91
CA PRO A 311 -25.90 -21.02 -7.24
C PRO A 311 -25.50 -19.84 -8.14
N ASP A 312 -26.46 -19.27 -8.86
CA ASP A 312 -26.27 -17.98 -9.54
C ASP A 312 -26.59 -16.83 -8.55
N PRO A 313 -25.85 -15.71 -8.59
CA PRO A 313 -26.07 -14.59 -7.68
C PRO A 313 -27.41 -13.89 -7.94
N GLU A 314 -28.20 -13.70 -6.89
CA GLU A 314 -29.48 -12.97 -6.93
C GLU A 314 -29.22 -11.46 -7.10
N ILE A 315 -29.94 -10.83 -8.03
CA ILE A 315 -29.83 -9.41 -8.36
C ILE A 315 -30.78 -8.66 -7.43
N ASP A 316 -30.28 -8.20 -6.28
CA ASP A 316 -30.98 -7.22 -5.47
C ASP A 316 -30.54 -5.82 -5.94
N LEU A 317 -31.33 -5.23 -6.83
CA LEU A 317 -31.15 -3.85 -7.30
C LEU A 317 -31.83 -2.92 -6.29
N PRO A 318 -31.11 -2.17 -5.44
CA PRO A 318 -31.71 -0.99 -4.83
C PRO A 318 -32.11 0.00 -5.94
N PRO A 319 -33.24 0.70 -5.81
CA PRO A 319 -33.77 1.55 -6.86
C PRO A 319 -32.76 2.63 -7.24
N LYS A 320 -32.57 2.82 -8.57
CA LYS A 320 -31.85 3.94 -9.16
C LYS A 320 -32.36 5.25 -8.55
N LYS A 321 -31.56 5.89 -7.70
CA LYS A 321 -31.53 7.35 -7.69
C LYS A 321 -30.70 7.76 -8.91
N VAL A 322 -31.42 8.18 -9.95
CA VAL A 322 -30.85 9.04 -10.98
C VAL A 322 -30.35 10.28 -10.24
N VAL A 323 -29.04 10.46 -10.18
CA VAL A 323 -28.50 11.80 -9.91
C VAL A 323 -28.61 12.51 -11.24
N GLU A 324 -29.64 13.33 -11.37
CA GLU A 324 -29.73 14.32 -12.43
C GLU A 324 -28.50 15.23 -12.36
N ILE A 325 -27.89 15.47 -13.51
CA ILE A 325 -26.79 16.40 -13.69
C ILE A 325 -27.38 17.81 -13.51
N GLU A 326 -27.55 18.29 -12.28
CA GLU A 326 -28.19 19.59 -12.05
C GLU A 326 -27.50 20.53 -11.05
N THR A 327 -26.37 20.16 -10.43
CA THR A 327 -25.64 21.09 -9.54
C THR A 327 -24.32 21.57 -10.14
N GLN A 328 -24.06 22.88 -9.96
CA GLN A 328 -22.82 23.56 -10.34
C GLN A 328 -21.57 22.91 -9.70
N GLU A 329 -21.74 22.34 -8.51
CA GLU A 329 -20.74 21.57 -7.74
C GLU A 329 -20.28 20.30 -8.49
N ASN A 330 -21.22 19.54 -9.08
CA ASN A 330 -20.89 18.34 -9.86
C ASN A 330 -20.11 18.66 -11.14
N LEU A 331 -20.29 19.87 -11.72
CA LEU A 331 -19.48 20.33 -12.86
C LEU A 331 -18.05 20.71 -12.44
N VAL A 332 -17.87 21.30 -11.26
CA VAL A 332 -16.55 21.60 -10.69
C VAL A 332 -15.81 20.30 -10.38
N ILE A 333 -16.46 19.34 -9.71
CA ILE A 333 -15.93 18.00 -9.44
C ILE A 333 -15.48 17.34 -10.75
N ALA A 334 -16.33 17.30 -11.78
CA ALA A 334 -15.98 16.69 -13.06
C ALA A 334 -14.76 17.33 -13.74
N LYS A 335 -14.62 18.66 -13.64
CA LYS A 335 -13.46 19.38 -14.18
C LYS A 335 -12.18 19.12 -13.39
N ILE A 336 -12.25 19.11 -12.06
CA ILE A 336 -11.11 18.78 -11.18
C ILE A 336 -10.66 17.34 -11.45
N VAL A 337 -11.60 16.38 -11.50
CA VAL A 337 -11.33 14.98 -11.85
C VAL A 337 -10.60 14.88 -13.18
N LYS A 338 -11.09 15.57 -14.22
CA LYS A 338 -10.45 15.54 -15.54
C LYS A 338 -9.01 16.05 -15.48
N ILE A 339 -8.78 17.18 -14.82
CA ILE A 339 -7.44 17.78 -14.68
C ILE A 339 -6.51 16.83 -13.93
N TRP A 340 -6.99 16.20 -12.86
CA TRP A 340 -6.18 15.26 -12.09
C TRP A 340 -5.87 13.99 -12.88
N LYS A 341 -6.81 13.47 -13.68
CA LYS A 341 -6.57 12.32 -14.55
C LYS A 341 -5.44 12.60 -15.55
N GLU A 342 -5.47 13.78 -16.15
CA GLU A 342 -4.45 14.22 -17.12
C GLU A 342 -3.08 14.41 -16.45
N GLU A 343 -3.02 15.06 -15.28
CA GLU A 343 -1.75 15.44 -14.63
C GLU A 343 -1.12 14.33 -13.78
N LEU A 344 -1.94 13.42 -13.23
CA LEU A 344 -1.47 12.28 -12.44
C LEU A 344 -1.34 11.00 -13.28
N ASN A 345 -1.77 11.04 -14.55
CA ASN A 345 -1.81 9.91 -15.48
C ASN A 345 -2.60 8.71 -14.91
N ILE A 346 -3.82 8.98 -14.43
CA ILE A 346 -4.71 7.99 -13.81
C ILE A 346 -6.05 7.98 -14.55
N GLU A 347 -6.54 6.80 -14.92
CA GLU A 347 -7.76 6.67 -15.76
C GLU A 347 -9.07 6.84 -14.97
N GLU A 348 -9.10 6.52 -13.68
CA GLU A 348 -10.28 6.60 -12.81
C GLU A 348 -9.93 7.34 -11.51
N ILE A 349 -10.65 8.44 -11.24
CA ILE A 349 -10.54 9.26 -10.02
C ILE A 349 -11.97 9.46 -9.51
N SER A 350 -12.21 9.07 -8.27
CA SER A 350 -13.43 9.28 -7.49
C SER A 350 -13.47 10.71 -6.93
N GLU A 351 -14.68 11.22 -6.65
CA GLU A 351 -14.86 12.49 -5.94
C GLU A 351 -14.29 12.46 -4.51
N GLU A 352 -14.14 11.27 -3.93
CA GLU A 352 -13.59 11.09 -2.59
C GLU A 352 -12.06 10.83 -2.59
N ASP A 353 -11.44 10.74 -3.77
CA ASP A 353 -10.02 10.43 -3.87
C ASP A 353 -9.16 11.63 -3.44
N ASP A 354 -8.08 11.30 -2.75
CA ASP A 354 -7.12 12.26 -2.22
C ASP A 354 -5.96 12.46 -3.21
N PHE A 355 -5.59 13.72 -3.42
CA PHE A 355 -4.51 14.19 -4.26
C PHE A 355 -3.20 13.44 -3.98
N PHE A 356 -2.84 13.26 -2.70
CA PHE A 356 -1.61 12.57 -2.32
C PHE A 356 -1.71 11.05 -2.52
N TYR A 357 -2.89 10.47 -2.31
CA TYR A 357 -3.11 9.02 -2.54
C TYR A 357 -2.98 8.65 -4.01
N LEU A 358 -3.32 9.57 -4.90
CA LEU A 358 -3.17 9.42 -6.33
C LEU A 358 -1.75 9.74 -6.83
N GLY A 359 -0.76 9.86 -5.95
CA GLY A 359 0.63 10.15 -6.32
C GLY A 359 0.90 11.64 -6.57
N GLY A 360 0.03 12.51 -6.05
CA GLY A 360 0.23 13.95 -6.02
C GLY A 360 1.50 14.36 -5.26
N ASN A 361 2.27 15.25 -5.86
CA ASN A 361 3.46 15.89 -5.29
C ASN A 361 3.42 17.40 -5.57
N SER A 362 4.41 18.15 -5.08
CA SER A 362 4.42 19.61 -5.26
C SER A 362 4.50 20.03 -6.74
N LEU A 363 5.07 19.18 -7.61
CA LEU A 363 5.22 19.45 -9.04
C LEU A 363 3.90 19.28 -9.80
N ASN A 364 3.26 18.11 -9.71
CA ASN A 364 1.96 17.90 -10.36
C ASN A 364 0.84 18.69 -9.65
N GLY A 365 0.96 18.97 -8.35
CA GLY A 365 0.03 19.80 -7.59
C GLY A 365 0.04 21.24 -8.08
N GLN A 366 1.21 21.80 -8.40
CA GLN A 366 1.30 23.13 -9.01
C GLN A 366 0.68 23.15 -10.42
N ARG A 367 0.90 22.11 -11.24
CA ARG A 367 0.29 22.01 -12.58
C ARG A 367 -1.23 21.85 -12.51
N ILE A 368 -1.71 21.05 -11.57
CA ILE A 368 -3.13 20.83 -11.28
C ILE A 368 -3.79 22.13 -10.82
N VAL A 369 -3.22 22.81 -9.83
CA VAL A 369 -3.71 24.12 -9.36
C VAL A 369 -3.72 25.10 -10.52
N ALA A 370 -2.68 25.06 -11.36
CA ALA A 370 -2.59 25.96 -12.49
C ALA A 370 -3.69 25.76 -13.53
N LYS A 371 -3.92 24.51 -13.93
CA LYS A 371 -5.01 24.13 -14.83
C LYS A 371 -6.38 24.39 -14.20
N ILE A 372 -6.56 24.13 -12.91
CA ILE A 372 -7.81 24.39 -12.18
C ILE A 372 -8.13 25.88 -12.23
N ASN A 373 -7.20 26.75 -11.86
CA ASN A 373 -7.40 28.20 -11.91
C ASN A 373 -7.65 28.71 -13.34
N GLN A 374 -6.94 28.16 -14.32
CA GLN A 374 -7.13 28.50 -15.73
C GLN A 374 -8.53 28.09 -16.24
N ILE A 375 -9.00 26.89 -15.89
CA ILE A 375 -10.25 26.31 -16.42
C ILE A 375 -11.48 26.78 -15.65
N LEU A 376 -11.34 27.06 -14.34
CA LEU A 376 -12.43 27.46 -13.44
C LEU A 376 -12.44 28.95 -13.13
N GLY A 377 -11.39 29.72 -13.47
CA GLY A 377 -11.32 31.15 -13.16
C GLY A 377 -11.22 31.45 -11.66
N CYS A 378 -10.75 30.49 -10.85
CA CYS A 378 -10.63 30.61 -9.40
C CYS A 378 -9.21 30.99 -8.95
N ARG A 379 -9.04 31.27 -7.66
CA ARG A 379 -7.75 31.49 -7.00
C ARG A 379 -7.42 30.37 -6.01
N LEU A 380 -7.34 29.14 -6.51
CA LEU A 380 -6.80 28.02 -5.75
C LEU A 380 -5.29 28.19 -5.61
N ASN A 381 -4.74 28.04 -4.42
CA ASN A 381 -3.30 27.95 -4.21
C ASN A 381 -2.89 26.55 -3.73
N LEU A 382 -1.59 26.26 -3.80
CA LEU A 382 -1.07 24.94 -3.44
C LEU A 382 -1.36 24.57 -1.98
N LYS A 383 -1.44 25.55 -1.08
CA LYS A 383 -1.79 25.33 0.32
C LYS A 383 -3.23 24.84 0.46
N GLU A 384 -4.18 25.45 -0.26
CA GLU A 384 -5.59 25.06 -0.23
C GLU A 384 -5.83 23.65 -0.78
N LEU A 385 -5.11 23.28 -1.84
CA LEU A 385 -5.09 21.88 -2.33
C LEU A 385 -4.59 20.91 -1.26
N TYR A 386 -3.60 21.30 -0.47
CA TYR A 386 -2.99 20.44 0.55
C TYR A 386 -3.84 20.35 1.82
N GLU A 387 -4.54 21.42 2.18
CA GLU A 387 -5.48 21.44 3.31
C GLU A 387 -6.78 20.73 2.97
N ASN A 388 -7.15 20.66 1.68
CA ASN A 388 -8.35 20.01 1.18
C ASN A 388 -8.01 19.07 0.02
N PRO A 389 -7.24 18.00 0.28
CA PRO A 389 -6.66 17.16 -0.75
C PRO A 389 -7.67 16.21 -1.40
N ASN A 390 -8.94 16.21 -1.00
CA ASN A 390 -9.99 15.36 -1.57
C ASN A 390 -10.77 16.15 -2.62
N VAL A 391 -11.06 15.55 -3.79
CA VAL A 391 -11.69 16.25 -4.92
C VAL A 391 -12.99 16.97 -4.54
N LYS A 392 -13.83 16.34 -3.73
CA LYS A 392 -15.09 16.89 -3.25
C LYS A 392 -14.89 18.02 -2.25
N LYS A 393 -14.00 17.86 -1.27
CA LYS A 393 -13.63 18.94 -0.35
C LYS A 393 -12.99 20.13 -1.07
N LEU A 394 -12.20 19.86 -2.11
CA LEU A 394 -11.62 20.87 -2.97
C LEU A 394 -12.72 21.62 -3.74
N ALA A 395 -13.72 20.89 -4.26
CA ALA A 395 -14.88 21.51 -4.91
C ALA A 395 -15.75 22.32 -3.94
N GLU A 396 -15.90 21.87 -2.68
CA GLU A 396 -16.64 22.58 -1.62
C GLU A 396 -15.99 23.92 -1.25
N ILE A 397 -14.65 24.01 -1.20
CA ILE A 397 -13.96 25.28 -0.94
C ILE A 397 -13.92 26.19 -2.17
N LEU A 398 -14.07 25.63 -3.37
CA LEU A 398 -14.14 26.36 -4.63
C LEU A 398 -15.55 26.91 -4.82
N ASN A 399 -15.93 27.85 -3.94
CA ASN A 399 -17.22 28.51 -4.01
C ASN A 399 -17.24 29.53 -5.17
N ILE A 400 -18.16 29.32 -6.10
CA ILE A 400 -18.24 30.00 -7.41
C ILE A 400 -18.68 31.47 -7.31
N ASP A 401 -19.10 31.95 -6.13
CA ASP A 401 -19.51 33.34 -5.93
C ASP A 401 -18.35 34.35 -5.92
N ASP A 402 -17.09 33.90 -5.82
CA ASP A 402 -15.90 34.76 -5.96
C ASP A 402 -15.46 34.97 -7.43
N ILE A 403 -16.26 34.51 -8.43
CA ILE A 403 -15.97 34.66 -9.87
C ILE A 403 -16.07 36.11 -10.38
N HIS A 404 -16.45 37.06 -9.55
CA HIS A 404 -16.42 38.48 -9.91
C HIS A 404 -15.52 39.29 -9.00
N THR A 405 -14.20 39.19 -9.18
CA THR A 405 -13.34 40.38 -9.18
C THR A 405 -11.97 40.16 -9.83
N LYS A 406 -11.75 40.94 -10.90
CA LYS A 406 -10.49 41.27 -11.62
C LYS A 406 -10.01 40.33 -12.74
N ASN A 407 -10.63 40.54 -13.91
CA ASN A 407 -9.93 40.72 -15.20
C ASN A 407 -9.13 42.05 -15.24
N VAL A 408 -8.26 42.29 -14.27
CA VAL A 408 -7.33 43.43 -14.30
C VAL A 408 -6.03 43.00 -13.62
N ILE A 409 -5.19 42.26 -14.33
CA ILE A 409 -3.73 42.47 -14.52
C ILE A 409 -3.38 41.64 -15.77
N GLU A 410 -3.88 42.04 -16.93
CA GLU A 410 -3.16 41.82 -18.19
C GLU A 410 -2.60 43.20 -18.58
N GLU A 411 -1.39 43.24 -19.13
CA GLU A 411 -0.65 44.43 -19.57
C GLU A 411 0.14 45.26 -18.54
N LYS A 412 1.00 44.67 -17.68
CA LYS A 412 2.02 45.51 -17.01
C LYS A 412 3.49 45.21 -17.23
N PHE A 413 3.90 44.07 -17.77
CA PHE A 413 5.32 43.86 -18.09
C PHE A 413 5.52 42.92 -19.28
N SER A 414 5.39 43.46 -20.49
CA SER A 414 5.98 42.85 -21.70
C SER A 414 7.44 43.29 -21.82
N PHE A 415 8.31 42.42 -22.35
CA PHE A 415 9.74 42.69 -22.55
C PHE A 415 10.01 44.01 -23.30
N SER A 416 9.07 44.47 -24.14
CA SER A 416 9.17 45.73 -24.87
C SER A 416 9.28 46.98 -23.98
N GLN A 417 8.97 46.89 -22.68
CA GLN A 417 9.08 48.00 -21.72
C GLN A 417 10.37 47.97 -20.89
N ILE A 418 11.10 46.85 -20.85
CA ILE A 418 12.41 46.75 -20.20
C ILE A 418 13.45 47.06 -21.27
N GLY A 419 13.70 48.35 -21.50
CA GLY A 419 14.78 48.79 -22.40
C GLY A 419 16.11 48.16 -21.99
N SER A 420 17.01 47.97 -22.95
CA SER A 420 18.36 47.40 -22.79
C SER A 420 19.29 48.16 -21.82
N GLU A 421 18.79 49.19 -21.14
CA GLU A 421 19.56 50.16 -20.34
C GLU A 421 19.24 50.12 -18.83
N ASN A 422 18.37 49.24 -18.34
CA ASN A 422 18.00 49.22 -16.91
C ASN A 422 18.79 48.16 -16.11
N HIS A 423 19.39 48.58 -14.99
CA HIS A 423 19.89 47.70 -13.92
C HIS A 423 18.73 46.91 -13.32
N VAL A 424 18.48 45.71 -13.85
CA VAL A 424 17.47 44.81 -13.30
C VAL A 424 18.06 44.12 -12.06
N PRO A 425 17.44 44.19 -10.88
CA PRO A 425 17.96 43.53 -9.68
C PRO A 425 17.92 42.01 -9.86
N LEU A 426 18.83 41.32 -9.18
CA LEU A 426 18.77 39.87 -9.07
C LEU A 426 17.53 39.47 -8.26
N SER A 427 16.95 38.35 -8.64
CA SER A 427 15.96 37.67 -7.79
C SER A 427 16.67 37.11 -6.55
N PHE A 428 15.93 36.83 -5.47
CA PHE A 428 16.52 36.22 -4.28
C PHE A 428 17.21 34.87 -4.58
N GLN A 429 16.67 34.11 -5.53
CA GLN A 429 17.25 32.85 -6.00
C GLN A 429 18.57 33.07 -6.76
N GLN A 430 18.65 34.13 -7.57
CA GLN A 430 19.89 34.51 -8.25
C GLN A 430 20.94 35.04 -7.27
N GLU A 431 20.55 35.84 -6.27
CA GLU A 431 21.45 36.30 -5.21
C GLU A 431 22.08 35.11 -4.46
N GLN A 432 21.26 34.12 -4.09
CA GLN A 432 21.74 32.90 -3.46
C GLN A 432 22.73 32.14 -4.37
N MET A 433 22.42 31.97 -5.65
CA MET A 433 23.32 31.28 -6.58
C MET A 433 24.62 32.06 -6.81
N LEU A 434 24.56 33.39 -6.89
CA LEU A 434 25.73 34.24 -7.04
C LEU A 434 26.64 34.16 -5.80
N TYR A 435 26.05 34.17 -4.60
CA TYR A 435 26.77 33.97 -3.35
C TYR A 435 27.50 32.62 -3.34
N LEU A 436 26.83 31.52 -3.70
CA LEU A 436 27.44 30.19 -3.76
C LEU A 436 28.54 30.10 -4.82
N TYR A 437 28.36 30.77 -5.96
CA TYR A 437 29.38 30.90 -7.01
C TYR A 437 30.64 31.59 -6.48
N GLN A 438 30.50 32.69 -5.74
CA GLN A 438 31.61 33.42 -5.13
C GLN A 438 32.36 32.62 -4.04
N LEU A 439 31.69 31.69 -3.35
CA LEU A 439 32.32 30.77 -2.39
C LEU A 439 33.18 29.66 -3.04
N GLY A 440 33.21 29.57 -4.37
CA GLY A 440 34.08 28.62 -5.09
C GLY A 440 33.41 27.31 -5.52
N THR A 441 32.10 27.13 -5.28
CA THR A 441 31.32 25.92 -5.66
C THR A 441 30.91 25.88 -7.15
N THR A 442 31.79 26.37 -8.02
CA THR A 442 31.46 26.89 -9.37
C THR A 442 30.89 25.90 -10.39
N ASN A 443 31.17 24.59 -10.29
CA ASN A 443 30.70 23.59 -11.28
C ASN A 443 29.62 22.65 -10.73
N ALA A 444 29.39 22.61 -9.42
CA ALA A 444 28.31 21.82 -8.80
C ALA A 444 26.91 22.32 -9.21
N TYR A 445 26.83 23.58 -9.66
CA TYR A 445 25.61 24.23 -10.11
C TYR A 445 25.43 24.23 -11.64
N ASN A 446 26.28 23.49 -12.37
CA ASN A 446 26.08 23.23 -13.79
C ASN A 446 25.04 22.13 -13.99
N LEU A 447 24.07 22.39 -14.87
CA LEU A 447 22.98 21.52 -15.28
C LEU A 447 23.23 20.99 -16.69
N PRO A 448 23.73 19.76 -16.88
CA PRO A 448 23.90 19.17 -18.20
C PRO A 448 22.61 18.49 -18.68
N PHE A 449 22.38 18.58 -19.98
CA PHE A 449 21.33 17.89 -20.73
C PHE A 449 22.03 17.21 -21.90
N VAL A 450 21.96 15.89 -21.92
CA VAL A 450 22.62 15.06 -22.93
C VAL A 450 21.54 14.30 -23.67
N GLN A 451 21.50 14.47 -24.98
CA GLN A 451 20.52 13.84 -25.85
C GLN A 451 21.23 13.22 -27.05
N GLU A 452 20.96 11.94 -27.31
CA GLU A 452 21.43 11.26 -28.52
C GLU A 452 20.41 11.45 -29.65
N PHE A 453 20.90 11.52 -30.88
CA PHE A 453 20.09 11.65 -32.10
C PHE A 453 20.69 10.79 -33.21
N SER A 454 19.85 10.21 -34.07
CA SER A 454 20.31 9.54 -35.28
C SER A 454 21.04 10.50 -36.25
N LEU A 455 21.78 9.93 -37.20
CA LEU A 455 22.59 10.69 -38.17
C LEU A 455 21.77 11.49 -39.20
N ASP A 456 20.44 11.38 -39.18
CA ASP A 456 19.49 12.16 -39.98
C ASP A 456 19.17 13.54 -39.37
N LEU A 457 19.58 13.79 -38.11
CA LEU A 457 19.53 15.11 -37.49
C LEU A 457 20.23 16.13 -38.38
N ASN A 458 19.50 17.17 -38.81
CA ASN A 458 20.08 18.29 -39.54
C ASN A 458 20.70 19.32 -38.57
N PRO A 459 22.05 19.44 -38.48
CA PRO A 459 22.69 20.33 -37.51
C PRO A 459 22.44 21.81 -37.79
N LYS A 460 22.17 22.19 -39.04
CA LYS A 460 21.88 23.58 -39.41
C LYS A 460 20.51 24.02 -38.92
N ILE A 461 19.52 23.12 -38.98
CA ILE A 461 18.17 23.39 -38.46
C ILE A 461 18.20 23.44 -36.94
N LEU A 462 18.91 22.49 -36.30
CA LEU A 462 19.10 22.51 -34.86
C LEU A 462 19.78 23.81 -34.42
N HIS A 463 20.77 24.26 -35.18
CA HIS A 463 21.44 25.52 -34.93
C HIS A 463 20.48 26.71 -34.98
N ALA A 464 19.67 26.83 -36.04
CA ALA A 464 18.64 27.86 -36.13
C ALA A 464 17.58 27.77 -35.01
N ALA A 465 17.24 26.55 -34.58
CA ALA A 465 16.26 26.33 -33.52
C ALA A 465 16.73 26.88 -32.16
N PHE A 466 18.00 26.65 -31.81
CA PHE A 466 18.59 27.25 -30.60
C PHE A 466 18.66 28.78 -30.65
N HIS A 467 18.90 29.37 -31.82
CA HIS A 467 18.89 30.83 -31.95
C HIS A 467 17.51 31.41 -31.58
N LEU A 468 16.43 30.80 -32.10
CA LEU A 468 15.06 31.20 -31.77
C LEU A 468 14.71 30.90 -30.30
N LEU A 469 15.25 29.83 -29.71
CA LEU A 469 15.09 29.53 -28.29
C LEU A 469 15.70 30.63 -27.40
N LEU A 470 16.88 31.15 -27.73
CA LEU A 470 17.51 32.28 -27.02
C LEU A 470 16.71 33.57 -27.18
N GLU A 471 16.10 33.79 -28.35
CA GLU A 471 15.23 34.94 -28.61
C GLU A 471 13.97 34.89 -27.75
N GLN A 472 13.30 33.75 -27.76
CA GLN A 472 12.11 33.42 -26.96
C GLN A 472 12.35 33.52 -25.45
N ASN A 473 13.57 33.22 -24.97
CA ASN A 473 13.90 33.14 -23.55
C ASN A 473 15.09 34.02 -23.16
N PRO A 474 14.85 35.30 -22.82
CA PRO A 474 15.91 36.24 -22.43
C PRO A 474 16.81 35.78 -21.28
N SER A 475 16.32 34.97 -20.34
CA SER A 475 17.12 34.41 -19.23
C SER A 475 18.36 33.64 -19.71
N LEU A 476 18.27 32.98 -20.88
CA LEU A 476 19.36 32.18 -21.46
C LEU A 476 20.50 33.03 -22.02
N ARG A 477 20.31 34.35 -22.09
CA ARG A 477 21.27 35.33 -22.61
C ARG A 477 21.56 36.45 -21.60
N THR A 478 21.39 36.14 -20.32
CA THR A 478 21.63 37.06 -19.20
C THR A 478 23.01 36.84 -18.58
N ILE A 479 23.72 37.93 -18.30
CA ILE A 479 24.94 37.98 -17.48
C ILE A 479 24.70 38.74 -16.18
N PHE A 480 25.62 38.62 -15.22
CA PHE A 480 25.53 39.19 -13.88
C PHE A 480 26.72 40.12 -13.64
N LEU A 481 26.44 41.41 -13.47
CA LEU A 481 27.46 42.45 -13.32
C LEU A 481 27.40 43.03 -11.92
N GLU A 482 28.54 43.53 -11.46
CA GLU A 482 28.68 44.27 -10.20
C GLU A 482 29.12 45.69 -10.52
N GLU A 483 28.33 46.68 -10.13
CA GLU A 483 28.66 48.10 -10.21
C GLU A 483 28.29 48.77 -8.90
N ASN A 484 29.17 49.62 -8.35
CA ASN A 484 28.93 50.35 -7.10
C ASN A 484 28.51 49.47 -5.90
N TYR A 485 29.07 48.27 -5.78
CA TYR A 485 28.73 47.27 -4.75
C TYR A 485 27.31 46.68 -4.86
N GLU A 486 26.59 46.95 -5.95
CA GLU A 486 25.31 46.34 -6.26
C GLU A 486 25.46 45.38 -7.44
N THR A 487 24.83 44.21 -7.32
CA THR A 487 24.79 43.22 -8.39
C THR A 487 23.48 43.31 -9.14
N TYR A 488 23.55 43.24 -10.46
CA TYR A 488 22.38 43.34 -11.32
C TYR A 488 22.50 42.38 -12.51
N GLN A 489 21.37 42.06 -13.13
CA GLN A 489 21.32 41.20 -14.30
C GLN A 489 21.23 42.04 -15.58
N LYS A 490 22.01 41.67 -16.60
CA LYS A 490 22.02 42.33 -17.91
C LYS A 490 21.71 41.30 -18.99
N VAL A 491 20.60 41.52 -19.70
CA VAL A 491 20.21 40.70 -20.85
C VAL A 491 20.99 41.17 -22.07
N LEU A 492 21.84 40.31 -22.63
CA LEU A 492 22.64 40.62 -23.81
C LEU A 492 21.83 40.51 -25.11
N PRO A 493 22.09 41.36 -26.12
CA PRO A 493 21.46 41.22 -27.43
C PRO A 493 21.87 39.91 -28.12
N LEU A 494 21.01 39.37 -28.98
CA LEU A 494 21.25 38.06 -29.65
C LEU A 494 22.60 38.01 -30.38
N THR A 495 23.00 39.12 -31.00
CA THR A 495 24.28 39.30 -31.72
C THR A 495 25.52 39.05 -30.87
N GLU A 496 25.42 39.22 -29.55
CA GLU A 496 26.54 39.06 -28.61
C GLU A 496 26.55 37.70 -27.89
N THR A 497 25.49 36.89 -28.06
CA THR A 497 25.30 35.65 -27.27
C THR A 497 25.44 34.35 -28.04
N PHE A 498 25.24 34.39 -29.36
CA PHE A 498 25.14 33.17 -30.13
C PHE A 498 26.42 32.87 -30.91
N HIS A 499 27.11 31.81 -30.51
CA HIS A 499 28.21 31.21 -31.26
C HIS A 499 27.72 29.92 -31.96
N ALA A 500 28.26 29.62 -33.14
CA ALA A 500 27.95 28.37 -33.85
C ALA A 500 28.25 27.14 -32.99
N PHE A 501 27.38 26.12 -33.04
CA PHE A 501 27.66 24.84 -32.40
C PHE A 501 28.92 24.26 -33.02
N GLU A 502 29.94 24.05 -32.20
CA GLU A 502 31.10 23.27 -32.62
C GLU A 502 30.66 21.82 -32.77
N ILE A 503 30.80 21.29 -33.99
CA ILE A 503 30.65 19.86 -34.25
C ILE A 503 32.01 19.23 -34.02
N GLU A 504 32.09 18.35 -33.03
CA GLU A 504 33.32 17.65 -32.69
C GLU A 504 33.19 16.17 -33.05
N ASP A 505 34.07 15.70 -33.93
CA ASP A 505 34.13 14.30 -34.33
C ASP A 505 34.87 13.47 -33.29
N LEU A 506 34.17 12.55 -32.61
CA LEU A 506 34.76 11.68 -31.58
C LEU A 506 34.28 10.23 -31.72
N PRO A 507 35.16 9.23 -31.49
CA PRO A 507 34.75 7.84 -31.42
C PRO A 507 33.84 7.62 -30.20
N SER A 508 32.90 6.67 -30.30
CA SER A 508 31.91 6.42 -29.23
C SER A 508 32.52 6.09 -27.87
N SER A 509 33.75 5.56 -27.85
CA SER A 509 34.49 5.25 -26.62
C SER A 509 34.97 6.49 -25.85
N LYS A 510 35.10 7.66 -26.49
CA LYS A 510 35.59 8.90 -25.86
C LYS A 510 34.49 9.90 -25.51
N ILE A 511 33.25 9.63 -25.90
CA ILE A 511 32.12 10.55 -25.66
C ILE A 511 31.95 10.83 -24.16
N ALA A 512 31.95 9.79 -23.33
CA ALA A 512 31.71 9.94 -21.90
C ALA A 512 32.71 10.91 -21.26
N ASP A 513 34.01 10.72 -21.52
CA ASP A 513 35.06 11.61 -21.01
C ASP A 513 34.89 13.04 -21.54
N ALA A 514 34.54 13.21 -22.82
CA ALA A 514 34.33 14.52 -23.43
C ALA A 514 33.11 15.26 -22.82
N ILE A 515 32.00 14.55 -22.58
CA ILE A 515 30.82 15.08 -21.89
C ILE A 515 31.20 15.54 -20.48
N GLN A 516 31.92 14.69 -19.74
CA GLN A 516 32.33 15.01 -18.36
C GLN A 516 33.23 16.24 -18.31
N GLN A 517 34.22 16.33 -19.21
CA GLN A 517 35.09 17.50 -19.31
C GLN A 517 34.28 18.75 -19.66
N PHE A 518 33.38 18.67 -20.64
CA PHE A 518 32.54 19.79 -21.07
C PHE A 518 31.62 20.30 -19.95
N TRP A 519 31.03 19.38 -19.18
CA TRP A 519 30.20 19.70 -18.03
C TRP A 519 30.99 20.42 -16.92
N LEU A 520 32.16 19.91 -16.54
CA LEU A 520 32.92 20.42 -15.40
C LEU A 520 33.60 21.78 -15.64
N GLN A 521 33.62 22.26 -16.87
CA GLN A 521 34.13 23.60 -17.19
C GLN A 521 33.32 24.68 -16.45
N LYS A 522 34.01 25.64 -15.84
CA LYS A 522 33.38 26.76 -15.11
C LYS A 522 32.72 27.76 -16.07
N PHE A 523 31.62 28.35 -15.65
CA PHE A 523 31.05 29.53 -16.29
C PHE A 523 31.64 30.79 -15.68
N ASP A 524 31.91 31.80 -16.50
CA ASP A 524 32.14 33.17 -16.03
C ASP A 524 30.81 33.93 -16.17
N LEU A 525 30.10 34.06 -15.05
CA LEU A 525 28.77 34.67 -14.98
C LEU A 525 28.76 36.17 -15.38
N SER A 526 29.92 36.82 -15.40
CA SER A 526 30.05 38.25 -15.68
C SER A 526 30.32 38.58 -17.15
N GLN A 527 30.87 37.64 -17.92
CA GLN A 527 31.29 37.90 -19.30
C GLN A 527 30.42 37.21 -20.35
N LYS A 528 29.94 35.99 -20.08
CA LYS A 528 29.18 35.20 -21.05
C LYS A 528 27.92 34.65 -20.41
N PRO A 529 26.80 34.56 -21.17
CA PRO A 529 25.62 33.89 -20.67
C PRO A 529 25.95 32.48 -20.21
N PRO A 530 25.39 32.01 -19.09
CA PRO A 530 25.76 30.73 -18.54
C PRO A 530 25.01 29.56 -19.21
N VAL A 531 25.12 29.52 -20.54
CA VAL A 531 24.58 28.53 -21.47
C VAL A 531 25.71 28.11 -22.40
N ARG A 532 25.93 26.81 -22.54
CA ARG A 532 26.85 26.23 -23.52
C ARG A 532 26.25 25.02 -24.15
N VAL A 533 26.66 24.75 -25.37
CA VAL A 533 26.10 23.66 -26.12
C VAL A 533 27.09 23.12 -27.14
N ARG A 534 27.17 21.80 -27.25
CA ARG A 534 28.11 21.10 -28.13
C ARG A 534 27.42 19.93 -28.81
N LEU A 535 27.79 19.68 -30.06
CA LEU A 535 27.33 18.55 -30.83
C LEU A 535 28.51 17.60 -31.09
N PHE A 536 28.50 16.43 -30.47
CA PHE A 536 29.47 15.38 -30.77
C PHE A 536 28.93 14.50 -31.89
N ARG A 537 29.73 14.25 -32.93
CA ARG A 537 29.40 13.28 -33.98
C ARG A 537 30.23 12.02 -33.77
N THR A 538 29.54 10.88 -33.79
CA THR A 538 30.12 9.56 -33.59
C THR A 538 29.91 8.72 -34.86
N GLU A 539 30.46 7.51 -34.89
CA GLU A 539 30.24 6.60 -36.02
C GLU A 539 28.77 6.16 -36.17
N LYS A 540 27.95 6.31 -35.12
CA LYS A 540 26.58 5.77 -35.06
C LYS A 540 25.50 6.84 -34.93
N ASN A 541 25.81 7.98 -34.32
CA ASN A 541 24.83 8.97 -33.89
C ASN A 541 25.46 10.35 -33.66
N TYR A 542 24.61 11.34 -33.42
CA TYR A 542 24.95 12.62 -32.84
C TYR A 542 24.63 12.61 -31.34
N VAL A 543 25.41 13.33 -30.55
CA VAL A 543 25.14 13.57 -29.12
C VAL A 543 25.16 15.08 -28.88
N VAL A 544 24.00 15.65 -28.57
CA VAL A 544 23.85 17.06 -28.17
C VAL A 544 24.05 17.16 -26.67
N VAL A 545 24.92 18.07 -26.26
CA VAL A 545 25.16 18.37 -24.84
C VAL A 545 24.89 19.84 -24.61
N LEU A 546 23.81 20.17 -23.93
CA LEU A 546 23.48 21.51 -23.45
C LEU A 546 23.83 21.59 -21.96
N VAL A 547 24.64 22.56 -21.57
CA VAL A 547 24.99 22.82 -20.17
C VAL A 547 24.48 24.21 -19.81
N LEU A 548 23.61 24.29 -18.81
CA LEU A 548 23.10 25.54 -18.23
C LEU A 548 23.72 25.73 -16.83
N HIS A 549 23.72 26.94 -16.29
CA HIS A 549 23.95 27.15 -14.86
C HIS A 549 22.63 27.33 -14.11
N HIS A 550 22.54 26.83 -12.88
CA HIS A 550 21.35 26.95 -12.04
C HIS A 550 20.88 28.39 -11.80
N ILE A 551 21.73 29.41 -12.00
CA ILE A 551 21.35 30.82 -11.83
C ILE A 551 20.34 31.33 -12.86
N ILE A 552 20.24 30.68 -14.03
CA ILE A 552 19.30 31.07 -15.12
C ILE A 552 18.24 30.00 -15.42
N SER A 553 18.34 28.82 -14.82
CA SER A 553 17.48 27.68 -15.13
C SER A 553 17.33 26.74 -13.93
N ASP A 554 16.19 26.08 -13.85
CA ASP A 554 15.90 24.97 -12.94
C ASP A 554 15.39 23.75 -13.72
N ALA A 555 15.05 22.66 -13.01
CA ALA A 555 14.58 21.42 -13.65
C ALA A 555 13.22 21.56 -14.37
N PHE A 556 12.43 22.60 -14.06
CA PHE A 556 11.17 22.84 -14.76
C PHE A 556 11.41 23.65 -16.04
N SER A 557 12.29 24.65 -15.98
CA SER A 557 12.75 25.43 -17.13
C SER A 557 13.32 24.55 -18.23
N THR A 558 13.93 23.42 -17.87
CA THR A 558 14.57 22.52 -18.85
C THR A 558 13.54 21.75 -19.64
N GLN A 559 12.41 21.39 -19.04
CA GLN A 559 11.27 20.81 -19.76
C GLN A 559 10.67 21.83 -20.75
N ILE A 560 10.55 23.10 -20.34
CA ILE A 560 10.10 24.17 -21.23
C ILE A 560 11.07 24.33 -22.41
N ILE A 561 12.37 24.33 -22.13
CA ILE A 561 13.43 24.43 -23.15
C ILE A 561 13.34 23.26 -24.15
N GLU A 562 13.18 22.03 -23.66
CA GLU A 562 13.06 20.82 -24.48
C GLU A 562 11.81 20.85 -25.37
N GLN A 563 10.66 21.26 -24.82
CA GLN A 563 9.42 21.40 -25.59
C GLN A 563 9.52 22.50 -26.65
N GLU A 564 10.04 23.67 -26.28
CA GLU A 564 10.18 24.79 -27.21
C GLU A 564 11.18 24.47 -28.31
N ILE A 565 12.33 23.87 -28.00
CA ILE A 565 13.32 23.53 -29.05
C ILE A 565 12.79 22.46 -30.01
N SER A 566 12.02 21.49 -29.53
CA SER A 566 11.35 20.49 -30.38
C SER A 566 10.32 21.15 -31.30
N GLU A 567 9.46 22.02 -30.76
CA GLU A 567 8.45 22.76 -31.53
C GLU A 567 9.11 23.62 -32.62
N ILE A 568 10.19 24.33 -32.26
CA ILE A 568 10.93 25.18 -33.20
C ILE A 568 11.59 24.32 -34.29
N TYR A 569 12.28 23.24 -33.92
CA TYR A 569 12.96 22.37 -34.87
C TYR A 569 11.99 21.80 -35.91
N ASP A 570 10.85 21.27 -35.47
CA ASP A 570 9.84 20.67 -36.34
C ASP A 570 9.27 21.68 -37.35
N LYS A 571 8.96 22.91 -36.91
CA LYS A 571 8.48 23.96 -37.81
C LYS A 571 9.54 24.34 -38.82
N LEU A 572 10.78 24.55 -38.38
CA LEU A 572 11.88 24.89 -39.29
C LEU A 572 12.18 23.75 -40.28
N TYR A 573 12.10 22.50 -39.86
CA TYR A 573 12.26 21.31 -40.71
C TYR A 573 11.17 21.24 -41.80
N LYS A 574 9.91 21.53 -41.43
CA LYS A 574 8.78 21.65 -42.36
C LYS A 574 8.78 22.94 -43.19
N LYS A 575 9.77 23.83 -42.98
CA LYS A 575 9.87 25.18 -43.58
C LYS A 575 8.69 26.09 -43.23
N GLU A 576 8.08 25.86 -42.08
CA GLU A 576 7.05 26.72 -41.48
C GLU A 576 7.70 27.84 -40.67
N LYS A 577 6.99 28.96 -40.49
CA LYS A 577 7.46 30.05 -39.63
C LYS A 577 7.16 29.73 -38.17
N PHE A 578 8.13 29.98 -37.29
CA PHE A 578 7.92 29.99 -35.85
C PHE A 578 7.71 31.44 -35.38
N GLU A 579 6.63 31.69 -34.64
CA GLU A 579 6.33 32.99 -34.05
C GLU A 579 6.77 33.02 -32.58
N ILE A 580 7.56 34.03 -32.21
CA ILE A 580 8.00 34.25 -30.84
C ILE A 580 6.77 34.60 -29.98
N LYS A 581 6.57 33.85 -28.89
CA LYS A 581 5.42 34.05 -27.99
C LYS A 581 5.71 35.25 -27.07
N ASN A 582 4.75 36.17 -26.94
CA ASN A 582 4.85 37.27 -25.99
C ASN A 582 4.52 36.76 -24.57
N LYS A 583 5.54 36.31 -23.84
CA LYS A 583 5.40 35.79 -22.47
C LYS A 583 6.19 36.63 -21.45
N LYS A 584 5.76 36.59 -20.18
CA LYS A 584 6.45 37.23 -19.05
C LYS A 584 7.88 36.68 -18.95
N THR A 585 8.86 37.54 -18.75
CA THR A 585 10.27 37.14 -18.66
C THR A 585 10.72 36.98 -17.21
N TYR A 586 11.81 36.24 -16.98
CA TYR A 586 12.37 36.09 -15.65
C TYR A 586 12.84 37.44 -15.05
N ALA A 587 13.38 38.33 -15.88
CA ALA A 587 13.75 39.69 -15.47
C ALA A 587 12.54 40.50 -14.99
N ALA A 588 11.40 40.42 -15.70
CA ALA A 588 10.16 41.06 -15.28
C ALA A 588 9.65 40.50 -13.94
N TRP A 589 9.72 39.19 -13.74
CA TRP A 589 9.37 38.56 -12.47
C TRP A 589 10.32 38.97 -11.33
N SER A 590 11.62 39.10 -11.60
CA SER A 590 12.61 39.56 -10.63
C SER A 590 12.30 40.97 -10.12
N LEU A 591 11.92 41.88 -11.02
CA LEU A 591 11.50 43.25 -10.66
C LEU A 591 10.26 43.24 -9.76
N GLU A 592 9.28 42.40 -10.06
CA GLU A 592 8.08 42.26 -9.24
C GLU A 592 8.42 41.72 -7.85
N GLN A 593 9.27 40.69 -7.76
CA GLN A 593 9.71 40.10 -6.51
C GLN A 593 10.45 41.13 -5.62
N LYS A 594 11.25 42.00 -6.24
CA LYS A 594 12.05 43.05 -5.57
C LYS A 594 11.33 44.39 -5.44
N SER A 595 10.08 44.49 -5.89
CA SER A 595 9.24 45.68 -5.67
C SER A 595 8.88 45.86 -4.18
N GLU A 596 8.44 47.06 -3.79
CA GLU A 596 8.01 47.33 -2.41
C GLU A 596 6.92 46.36 -1.94
N GLU A 597 5.91 46.08 -2.79
CA GLU A 597 4.85 45.12 -2.49
C GLU A 597 5.40 43.68 -2.33
N GLY A 598 6.33 43.28 -3.20
CA GLY A 598 7.01 41.99 -3.14
C GLY A 598 7.79 41.81 -1.84
N LEU A 599 8.58 42.81 -1.46
CA LEU A 599 9.35 42.82 -0.21
C LEU A 599 8.45 42.78 1.03
N ILE A 600 7.34 43.53 1.04
CA ILE A 600 6.34 43.49 2.14
C ILE A 600 5.72 42.09 2.25
N ARG A 601 5.38 41.44 1.13
CA ARG A 601 4.85 40.07 1.12
C ARG A 601 5.84 39.08 1.72
N VAL A 602 7.10 39.15 1.31
CA VAL A 602 8.17 38.29 1.86
C VAL A 602 8.33 38.53 3.36
N LYS A 603 8.41 39.79 3.80
CA LYS A 603 8.56 40.15 5.21
C LYS A 603 7.43 39.60 6.09
N ARG A 604 6.16 39.73 5.66
CA ARG A 604 5.00 39.18 6.40
C ARG A 604 5.10 37.66 6.58
N LYS A 605 5.50 36.94 5.53
CA LYS A 605 5.69 35.49 5.61
C LYS A 605 6.88 35.12 6.48
N LEU A 606 7.95 35.91 6.44
CA LEU A 606 9.13 35.73 7.26
C LEU A 606 8.85 35.91 8.76
N ASP A 607 8.01 36.90 9.11
CA ASP A 607 7.56 37.09 10.50
C ASP A 607 6.74 35.88 11.00
N ALA A 608 5.86 35.34 10.15
CA ALA A 608 5.12 34.11 10.45
C ALA A 608 6.05 32.89 10.59
N PHE A 609 7.06 32.79 9.72
CA PHE A 609 8.09 31.74 9.80
C PHE A 609 8.86 31.81 11.12
N LYS A 610 9.36 32.99 11.51
CA LYS A 610 10.06 33.19 12.79
C LYS A 610 9.21 32.72 13.97
N LYS A 611 7.93 33.07 13.98
CA LYS A 611 6.98 32.67 15.04
C LYS A 611 6.74 31.16 15.10
N GLU A 612 6.53 30.51 13.96
CA GLU A 612 6.18 29.07 13.92
C GLU A 612 7.40 28.14 14.00
N MET A 613 8.55 28.58 13.48
CA MET A 613 9.76 27.77 13.32
C MET A 613 10.87 28.11 14.33
N GLY A 614 10.76 29.24 15.03
CA GLY A 614 11.81 29.74 15.92
C GLY A 614 12.24 28.75 17.00
N ILE A 615 11.29 28.08 17.65
CA ILE A 615 11.61 27.09 18.70
C ILE A 615 12.42 25.89 18.19
N TYR A 616 12.21 25.47 16.94
CA TYR A 616 12.98 24.36 16.34
C TYR A 616 14.36 24.84 15.90
N LEU A 617 14.47 26.09 15.47
CA LEU A 617 15.75 26.71 15.11
C LEU A 617 16.62 26.89 16.36
N GLU A 618 16.06 27.40 17.46
CA GLU A 618 16.79 27.52 18.75
C GLU A 618 17.26 26.16 19.29
N ASN A 619 16.49 25.09 19.03
CA ASN A 619 16.82 23.72 19.43
C ASN A 619 17.50 22.90 18.33
N ARG A 620 18.00 23.57 17.27
CA ARG A 620 18.70 22.91 16.17
C ARG A 620 20.03 22.34 16.63
N VAL A 621 20.37 21.17 16.07
CA VAL A 621 21.70 20.57 16.15
C VAL A 621 22.27 20.35 14.76
N GLU A 622 23.59 20.41 14.64
CA GLU A 622 24.29 19.97 13.44
C GLU A 622 24.50 18.46 13.49
N ILE A 623 24.27 17.81 12.35
CA ILE A 623 24.50 16.38 12.18
C ILE A 623 26.01 16.12 12.18
N PHE A 624 26.79 16.89 11.41
CA PHE A 624 28.24 16.69 11.26
C PHE A 624 29.02 17.95 11.59
N ASN A 625 30.22 17.79 12.14
CA ASN A 625 31.15 18.91 12.31
C ASN A 625 32.03 19.04 11.05
N ILE A 626 31.89 20.16 10.34
CA ILE A 626 32.53 20.41 9.04
C ILE A 626 34.01 20.86 9.19
N ALA A 627 34.42 21.31 10.38
CA ALA A 627 35.72 21.95 10.60
C ALA A 627 36.95 21.06 10.29
N ASN A 628 36.77 19.74 10.19
CA ASN A 628 37.85 18.76 10.01
C ASN A 628 37.80 18.00 8.66
N LEU A 629 36.94 18.39 7.72
CA LEU A 629 36.82 17.66 6.44
C LEU A 629 37.87 18.12 5.42
N GLU A 630 38.84 17.25 5.13
CA GLU A 630 39.74 17.39 3.98
C GLU A 630 39.01 16.95 2.69
N ASN A 631 39.17 17.70 1.58
CA ASN A 631 38.59 17.40 0.25
C ASN A 631 37.06 17.55 0.10
N LEU A 632 36.54 18.75 0.40
CA LEU A 632 35.15 19.14 0.07
C LEU A 632 34.83 18.95 -1.42
N GLY A 633 33.70 18.31 -1.73
CA GLY A 633 33.16 18.14 -3.09
C GLY A 633 33.35 16.76 -3.73
N GLN A 634 34.17 15.87 -3.16
CA GLN A 634 34.21 14.45 -3.56
C GLN A 634 33.23 13.61 -2.75
N SER A 635 32.49 12.71 -3.41
CA SER A 635 31.50 11.86 -2.76
C SER A 635 31.55 10.41 -3.24
N GLN A 636 31.04 9.53 -2.42
CA GLN A 636 30.78 8.13 -2.73
C GLN A 636 29.26 7.92 -2.86
N GLY A 637 28.83 7.35 -3.99
CA GLY A 637 27.43 7.06 -4.26
C GLY A 637 27.05 5.61 -3.93
N TYR A 638 25.84 5.43 -3.40
CA TYR A 638 25.24 4.14 -3.08
C TYR A 638 23.83 4.09 -3.66
N ASP A 639 23.58 3.14 -4.55
CA ASP A 639 22.28 2.96 -5.22
C ASP A 639 21.49 1.83 -4.55
N LEU A 640 20.24 2.12 -4.21
CA LEU A 640 19.26 1.16 -3.66
C LEU A 640 18.05 1.12 -4.61
N PHE A 641 17.57 -0.09 -4.92
CA PHE A 641 16.42 -0.30 -5.80
C PHE A 641 15.27 -0.93 -5.02
N ILE A 642 14.13 -0.26 -4.95
CA ILE A 642 12.93 -0.70 -4.22
C ILE A 642 11.76 -0.82 -5.19
N SER A 643 11.01 -1.92 -5.17
CA SER A 643 9.92 -2.10 -6.14
C SER A 643 8.81 -1.06 -5.99
N ASN A 644 8.24 -0.64 -7.13
CA ASN A 644 7.13 0.31 -7.17
C ASN A 644 5.92 -0.20 -6.38
N GLN A 645 5.63 -1.51 -6.47
CA GLN A 645 4.56 -2.16 -5.72
C GLN A 645 4.76 -2.03 -4.22
N LYS A 646 6.00 -2.18 -3.73
CA LYS A 646 6.30 -2.09 -2.31
C LYS A 646 6.13 -0.68 -1.76
N ILE A 647 6.70 0.32 -2.45
CA ILE A 647 6.50 1.73 -2.08
C ILE A 647 5.01 2.07 -2.09
N SER A 648 4.29 1.69 -3.14
CA SER A 648 2.84 1.93 -3.25
C SER A 648 2.05 1.27 -2.14
N SER A 649 2.41 0.04 -1.74
CA SER A 649 1.75 -0.65 -0.61
C SER A 649 1.98 0.06 0.72
N ILE A 650 3.21 0.49 1.02
CA ILE A 650 3.52 1.20 2.27
C ILE A 650 2.80 2.55 2.28
N CYS A 651 2.87 3.30 1.18
CA CYS A 651 2.15 4.56 1.01
C CYS A 651 0.64 4.40 1.19
N LYS A 652 0.03 3.36 0.62
CA LYS A 652 -1.41 3.08 0.77
C LYS A 652 -1.78 2.71 2.20
N ASN A 653 -1.01 1.83 2.86
CA ASN A 653 -1.29 1.37 4.23
C ASN A 653 -1.15 2.51 5.25
N CYS A 654 -0.13 3.35 5.09
CA CYS A 654 0.15 4.46 6.00
C CYS A 654 -0.48 5.78 5.54
N GLN A 655 -1.29 5.78 4.47
CA GLN A 655 -1.92 6.97 3.89
C GLN A 655 -0.94 8.13 3.66
N THR A 656 0.21 7.85 3.04
CA THR A 656 1.32 8.81 2.88
C THR A 656 1.84 8.87 1.45
N SER A 657 2.59 9.92 1.10
CA SER A 657 3.24 10.05 -0.21
C SER A 657 4.65 9.43 -0.20
N PRO A 658 5.19 9.02 -1.36
CA PRO A 658 6.57 8.54 -1.43
C PRO A 658 7.58 9.57 -0.90
N PHE A 659 7.35 10.87 -1.12
CA PHE A 659 8.22 11.94 -0.61
C PHE A 659 8.30 11.92 0.92
N ILE A 660 7.14 11.89 1.60
CA ILE A 660 7.08 11.84 3.06
C ILE A 660 7.70 10.55 3.57
N LEU A 661 7.44 9.43 2.90
CA LEU A 661 8.04 8.14 3.21
C LEU A 661 9.57 8.22 3.17
N PHE A 662 10.15 8.72 2.08
CA PHE A 662 11.60 8.82 1.96
C PHE A 662 12.23 9.81 2.93
N CYS A 663 11.61 10.97 3.17
CA CYS A 663 12.02 11.87 4.25
C CYS A 663 12.02 11.15 5.60
N THR A 664 11.01 10.33 5.88
CA THR A 664 10.95 9.51 7.10
C THR A 664 12.11 8.53 7.17
N VAL A 665 12.36 7.76 6.12
CA VAL A 665 13.43 6.74 6.10
C VAL A 665 14.81 7.38 6.28
N ILE A 666 15.10 8.48 5.56
CA ILE A 666 16.38 9.17 5.67
C ILE A 666 16.55 9.80 7.05
N SER A 667 15.52 10.47 7.58
CA SER A 667 15.59 11.04 8.94
C SER A 667 15.85 9.97 10.00
N ARG A 668 15.17 8.81 9.91
CA ARG A 668 15.42 7.70 10.84
C ARG A 668 16.84 7.17 10.73
N ALA A 669 17.36 7.02 9.51
CA ALA A 669 18.74 6.59 9.31
C ALA A 669 19.73 7.58 9.95
N LEU A 670 19.51 8.89 9.81
CA LEU A 670 20.32 9.93 10.45
C LEU A 670 20.25 9.85 11.98
N CYS A 671 19.07 9.59 12.55
CA CYS A 671 18.89 9.39 14.00
C CYS A 671 19.72 8.23 14.57
N THR A 672 20.23 7.31 13.75
CA THR A 672 21.07 6.20 14.22
C THR A 672 22.55 6.54 14.37
N LEU A 673 22.97 7.69 13.84
CA LEU A 673 24.33 8.21 13.98
C LEU A 673 24.61 8.49 15.45
N GLU A 674 25.79 8.11 15.93
CA GLU A 674 26.12 8.15 17.36
C GLU A 674 25.99 9.56 17.96
N GLN A 675 26.36 10.58 17.19
CA GLN A 675 26.23 11.99 17.58
C GLN A 675 24.78 12.48 17.68
N ILE A 676 23.82 11.84 17.00
CA ILE A 676 22.40 12.18 17.10
C ILE A 676 21.71 11.33 18.16
N ALA A 677 21.99 10.02 18.20
CA ALA A 677 21.33 9.07 19.09
C ALA A 677 21.53 9.38 20.59
N LYS A 678 22.56 10.16 20.95
CA LYS A 678 22.85 10.59 22.33
C LYS A 678 22.20 11.91 22.73
N LEU A 679 21.56 12.61 21.79
CA LEU A 679 20.95 13.92 22.05
C LEU A 679 19.58 13.76 22.72
N PRO A 680 19.16 14.74 23.54
CA PRO A 680 17.80 14.78 24.08
C PRO A 680 16.73 14.80 22.98
N ASP A 681 15.53 14.26 23.28
CA ASP A 681 14.39 14.19 22.36
C ASP A 681 13.86 15.58 21.91
N GLU A 682 14.19 16.64 22.65
CA GLU A 682 13.79 18.01 22.35
C GLU A 682 14.66 18.68 21.28
N LYS A 683 15.62 17.96 20.70
CA LYS A 683 16.52 18.46 19.65
C LYS A 683 16.03 18.12 18.24
N TYR A 684 16.42 18.96 17.29
CA TYR A 684 16.02 18.85 15.90
C TYR A 684 17.21 19.02 14.95
N PHE A 685 17.23 18.28 13.86
CA PHE A 685 18.08 18.59 12.70
C PHE A 685 17.19 18.96 11.51
N PHE A 686 17.74 19.64 10.53
CA PHE A 686 16.99 20.09 9.37
C PHE A 686 17.45 19.35 8.11
N LEU A 687 16.48 18.88 7.34
CA LEU A 687 16.68 18.43 5.96
C LEU A 687 16.30 19.55 5.00
N GLY A 688 17.04 19.65 3.89
CA GLY A 688 16.66 20.47 2.75
C GLY A 688 15.96 19.61 1.68
N ALA A 689 14.94 20.16 1.04
CA ALA A 689 14.34 19.59 -0.16
C ALA A 689 14.03 20.69 -1.17
N PRO A 690 14.30 20.49 -2.48
CA PRO A 690 13.95 21.47 -3.49
C PRO A 690 12.44 21.57 -3.64
N VAL A 691 11.95 22.79 -3.80
CA VAL A 691 10.57 23.06 -4.24
C VAL A 691 10.63 23.99 -5.45
N ALA A 692 9.85 23.68 -6.48
CA ALA A 692 9.88 24.43 -7.73
C ALA A 692 9.48 25.91 -7.56
N ASN A 693 8.66 26.22 -6.54
CA ASN A 693 8.17 27.56 -6.25
C ASN A 693 7.61 28.29 -7.50
N ARG A 694 6.80 27.54 -8.28
CA ARG A 694 6.12 28.06 -9.46
C ARG A 694 4.62 28.20 -9.20
N THR A 695 4.08 29.29 -9.72
CA THR A 695 2.66 29.58 -9.91
C THR A 695 2.30 29.49 -11.39
N ILE A 696 1.01 29.66 -11.73
CA ILE A 696 0.53 29.75 -13.11
C ILE A 696 1.33 30.78 -13.92
N GLU A 697 1.49 31.96 -13.35
CA GLU A 697 2.15 33.09 -14.02
C GLU A 697 3.62 32.83 -14.32
N THR A 698 4.26 31.96 -13.54
CA THR A 698 5.67 31.58 -13.70
C THR A 698 5.84 30.24 -14.43
N GLY A 699 4.74 29.58 -14.81
CA GLY A 699 4.74 28.23 -15.38
C GLY A 699 5.41 28.15 -16.76
N GLU A 700 5.40 29.24 -17.54
CA GLU A 700 5.99 29.27 -18.88
C GLU A 700 7.34 30.01 -18.95
N ILE A 701 7.82 30.50 -17.80
CA ILE A 701 9.03 31.33 -17.71
C ILE A 701 10.26 30.44 -17.54
N VAL A 702 11.25 30.60 -18.43
CA VAL A 702 12.58 30.00 -18.26
C VAL A 702 13.40 30.86 -17.29
N GLY A 703 13.85 30.25 -16.19
CA GLY A 703 14.47 30.90 -15.04
C GLY A 703 14.76 29.97 -13.87
N ASN A 704 15.37 30.49 -12.80
CA ASN A 704 15.64 29.74 -11.56
C ASN A 704 14.63 30.07 -10.46
N PHE A 705 13.56 29.28 -10.33
CA PHE A 705 12.56 29.52 -9.31
C PHE A 705 12.77 28.71 -8.03
N LEU A 706 13.72 27.77 -8.04
CA LEU A 706 13.96 26.81 -6.96
C LEU A 706 14.13 27.49 -5.59
N ASN A 707 13.34 27.02 -4.63
CA ASN A 707 13.51 27.29 -3.21
C ASN A 707 13.88 26.01 -2.46
N ASN A 708 14.37 26.18 -1.23
CA ASN A 708 14.69 25.09 -0.33
C ASN A 708 13.67 25.03 0.81
N LEU A 709 12.90 23.95 0.85
CA LEU A 709 12.03 23.62 1.97
C LEU A 709 12.88 23.13 3.14
N LEU A 710 12.66 23.70 4.33
CA LEU A 710 13.32 23.33 5.57
C LEU A 710 12.43 22.37 6.38
N ILE A 711 12.86 21.11 6.52
CA ILE A 711 12.10 20.06 7.21
C ILE A 711 12.74 19.81 8.58
N HIS A 712 12.03 20.19 9.66
CA HIS A 712 12.52 20.13 11.04
C HIS A 712 12.30 18.73 11.64
N CYS A 713 13.33 17.89 11.59
CA CYS A 713 13.24 16.48 11.96
C CYS A 713 13.66 16.27 13.43
N PRO A 714 12.81 15.67 14.28
CA PRO A 714 13.18 15.36 15.66
C PRO A 714 14.22 14.24 15.73
N THR A 715 15.13 14.34 16.71
CA THR A 715 16.21 13.37 16.93
C THR A 715 15.70 11.99 17.38
N PHE A 716 14.50 11.90 17.94
CA PHE A 716 13.89 10.65 18.40
C PHE A 716 13.10 9.88 17.34
N LEU A 717 13.08 10.30 16.06
CA LEU A 717 12.27 9.63 15.03
C LEU A 717 12.55 8.11 14.90
N ASN A 718 13.77 7.67 15.21
CA ASN A 718 14.11 6.25 15.15
C ASN A 718 13.57 5.41 16.32
N SER A 719 13.12 6.01 17.43
CA SER A 719 12.49 5.29 18.55
C SER A 719 11.02 4.95 18.29
N LEU A 720 10.38 5.66 17.35
CA LEU A 720 8.99 5.44 16.96
C LEU A 720 8.83 4.18 16.10
N SER A 721 7.61 3.64 16.02
CA SER A 721 7.26 2.68 14.97
C SER A 721 7.32 3.31 13.57
N ASN A 722 7.31 2.49 12.52
CA ASN A 722 7.32 3.00 11.14
C ASN A 722 6.08 3.88 10.85
N GLU A 723 4.90 3.43 11.30
CA GLU A 723 3.63 4.14 11.11
C GLU A 723 3.61 5.49 11.85
N GLU A 724 4.03 5.51 13.12
CA GLU A 724 4.11 6.74 13.91
C GLU A 724 5.15 7.73 13.33
N ALA A 725 6.31 7.22 12.89
CA ALA A 725 7.33 8.06 12.27
C ALA A 725 6.84 8.69 10.96
N ILE A 726 6.11 7.93 10.13
CA ILE A 726 5.49 8.42 8.90
C ILE A 726 4.44 9.50 9.23
N GLN A 727 3.55 9.24 10.19
CA GLN A 727 2.52 10.20 10.59
C GLN A 727 3.14 11.48 11.15
N ARG A 728 4.19 11.36 11.97
CA ARG A 728 4.91 12.50 12.50
C ARG A 728 5.58 13.32 11.41
N MET A 729 6.19 12.65 10.43
CA MET A 729 6.81 13.31 9.28
C MET A 729 5.76 14.03 8.41
N HIS A 730 4.55 13.47 8.29
CA HIS A 730 3.45 14.10 7.60
C HIS A 730 3.10 15.47 8.21
N GLU A 731 2.96 15.55 9.54
CA GLU A 731 2.70 16.80 10.26
C GLU A 731 3.83 17.83 10.08
N ILE A 732 5.08 17.37 10.19
CA ILE A 732 6.29 18.20 10.04
C ILE A 732 6.34 18.83 8.64
N ILE A 733 6.20 18.00 7.60
CA ILE A 733 6.25 18.46 6.21
C ILE A 733 5.08 19.40 5.91
N SER A 734 3.88 19.08 6.39
CA SER A 734 2.70 19.94 6.23
C SER A 734 2.93 21.34 6.82
N LYS A 735 3.56 21.42 8.01
CA LYS A 735 3.92 22.69 8.64
C LYS A 735 5.00 23.44 7.85
N SER A 736 6.06 22.74 7.41
CA SER A 736 7.12 23.32 6.60
C SER A 736 6.62 23.86 5.26
N MET A 737 5.66 23.17 4.63
CA MET A 737 5.10 23.54 3.33
C MET A 737 4.38 24.90 3.34
N LYS A 738 3.96 25.43 4.49
CA LYS A 738 3.42 26.81 4.58
C LYS A 738 4.41 27.88 4.11
N PHE A 739 5.69 27.56 4.14
CA PHE A 739 6.80 28.48 3.91
C PHE A 739 7.63 28.13 2.68
N PHE A 740 7.12 27.27 1.79
CA PHE A 740 7.85 26.77 0.62
C PHE A 740 8.30 27.88 -0.36
N ASP A 741 7.56 29.00 -0.41
CA ASP A 741 7.85 30.14 -1.30
C ASP A 741 8.75 31.22 -0.65
N LEU A 742 9.19 31.01 0.60
CA LEU A 742 10.17 31.90 1.22
C LEU A 742 11.57 31.66 0.64
N PRO A 743 12.24 32.71 0.11
CA PRO A 743 13.60 32.56 -0.39
C PRO A 743 14.59 32.21 0.72
N TYR A 744 15.45 31.23 0.46
CA TYR A 744 16.39 30.71 1.46
C TYR A 744 17.31 31.79 2.06
N ILE A 745 17.79 32.73 1.24
CA ILE A 745 18.65 33.84 1.70
C ILE A 745 17.94 34.72 2.74
N THR A 746 16.64 34.98 2.57
CA THR A 746 15.85 35.77 3.53
C THR A 746 15.61 35.02 4.84
N ILE A 747 15.54 33.68 4.79
CA ILE A 747 15.48 32.85 6.00
C ILE A 747 16.81 32.91 6.76
N GLN A 748 17.95 32.87 6.06
CA GLN A 748 19.26 33.01 6.70
C GLN A 748 19.42 34.38 7.38
N GLU A 749 18.98 35.45 6.74
CA GLU A 749 18.96 36.80 7.32
C GLU A 749 18.07 36.85 8.57
N ALA A 750 16.85 36.32 8.50
CA ALA A 750 15.94 36.24 9.64
C ALA A 750 16.55 35.50 10.84
N ILE A 751 17.26 34.40 10.59
CA ILE A 751 17.92 33.61 11.63
C ILE A 751 19.04 34.43 12.30
N ARG A 752 19.81 35.20 11.52
CA ARG A 752 20.82 36.13 12.06
C ARG A 752 20.19 37.22 12.92
N GLU A 753 19.04 37.77 12.50
CA GLU A 753 18.29 38.76 13.28
C GLU A 753 17.78 38.19 14.61
N MET A 754 17.52 36.88 14.68
CA MET A 754 17.17 36.18 15.93
C MET A 754 18.38 35.94 16.85
N GLY A 755 19.59 36.34 16.44
CA GLY A 755 20.82 36.11 17.19
C GLY A 755 21.41 34.70 17.03
N LEU A 756 20.89 33.92 16.09
CA LEU A 756 21.38 32.58 15.77
C LEU A 756 22.40 32.66 14.63
N ASN A 757 23.53 31.97 14.76
CA ASN A 757 24.60 31.99 13.74
C ASN A 757 24.84 30.59 13.18
N TYR A 758 24.07 30.20 12.18
CA TYR A 758 24.23 28.93 11.47
C TYR A 758 24.88 29.17 10.10
N ALA A 759 26.00 28.50 9.83
CA ALA A 759 26.70 28.58 8.55
C ALA A 759 25.84 28.00 7.40
N ASN A 760 25.23 26.83 7.64
CA ASN A 760 24.27 26.17 6.76
C ASN A 760 23.04 25.75 7.56
N LEU A 761 21.84 25.83 6.97
CA LEU A 761 20.59 25.47 7.69
C LEU A 761 20.35 23.96 7.72
N PHE A 762 20.77 23.24 6.69
CA PHE A 762 20.73 21.78 6.60
C PHE A 762 22.07 21.23 6.10
N GLN A 763 22.28 19.93 6.29
CA GLN A 763 23.48 19.20 5.84
C GLN A 763 23.15 18.00 4.95
N VAL A 764 21.86 17.65 4.88
CA VAL A 764 21.33 16.56 4.07
C VAL A 764 20.26 17.14 3.15
N TYR A 765 20.38 16.86 1.86
CA TYR A 765 19.47 17.34 0.82
C TYR A 765 18.76 16.16 0.13
N ILE A 766 17.44 16.19 0.08
CA ILE A 766 16.62 15.13 -0.52
C ILE A 766 15.96 15.63 -1.79
N ASN A 767 16.36 15.06 -2.93
CA ASN A 767 15.81 15.33 -4.25
C ASN A 767 14.84 14.21 -4.66
N CYS A 768 13.59 14.54 -4.97
CA CYS A 768 12.64 13.61 -5.57
C CYS A 768 12.32 14.05 -7.00
N ARG A 769 12.59 13.19 -7.99
CA ARG A 769 12.52 13.55 -9.43
C ARG A 769 11.44 12.79 -10.22
N TYR A 770 10.52 12.12 -9.55
CA TYR A 770 9.41 11.40 -10.19
C TYR A 770 8.20 12.31 -10.44
N GLY A 771 7.54 12.15 -11.59
CA GLY A 771 6.52 13.09 -12.12
C GLY A 771 7.08 14.12 -13.11
N LEU A 772 8.39 14.10 -13.37
CA LEU A 772 9.04 14.80 -14.48
C LEU A 772 9.10 13.95 -15.77
N GLU A 773 8.61 12.71 -15.72
CA GLU A 773 8.48 11.80 -16.86
C GLU A 773 7.37 12.29 -17.79
N ASN A 774 7.68 13.25 -18.66
CA ASN A 774 6.95 13.36 -19.90
C ASN A 774 7.49 12.30 -20.85
N GLU A 775 6.58 11.54 -21.48
CA GLU A 775 6.79 10.78 -22.73
C GLU A 775 7.11 11.69 -23.94
N GLN A 776 7.63 12.89 -23.67
CA GLN A 776 8.05 13.89 -24.65
C GLN A 776 9.46 14.38 -24.32
N SER A 777 10.39 13.46 -24.01
CA SER A 777 11.74 13.66 -24.54
C SER A 777 11.60 13.70 -26.07
N LEU A 778 12.20 14.71 -26.70
CA LEU A 778 12.07 15.06 -28.12
C LEU A 778 11.61 13.89 -29.00
N LYS A 779 10.41 14.02 -29.60
CA LYS A 779 9.96 13.14 -30.69
C LYS A 779 10.76 13.46 -31.96
N MET A 780 12.04 13.11 -31.93
CA MET A 780 12.81 12.80 -33.12
C MET A 780 13.08 11.29 -33.04
N ASP A 781 12.71 10.56 -34.09
CA ASP A 781 12.60 9.10 -34.09
C ASP A 781 13.74 8.34 -33.37
N GLU A 782 13.35 7.36 -32.54
CA GLU A 782 14.12 6.24 -31.98
C GLU A 782 15.59 6.48 -31.52
N ALA A 783 15.89 7.40 -30.59
CA ALA A 783 17.13 7.31 -29.78
C ALA A 783 17.14 8.22 -28.53
N VAL A 784 16.60 7.78 -27.40
CA VAL A 784 16.81 8.48 -26.10
C VAL A 784 17.46 7.53 -25.11
N LYS A 785 18.71 7.79 -24.74
CA LYS A 785 19.38 7.19 -23.57
C LYS A 785 20.08 8.29 -22.78
N SER A 786 19.59 8.60 -21.59
CA SER A 786 20.28 9.46 -20.63
C SER A 786 21.48 8.70 -20.04
N MET A 787 22.68 9.29 -20.08
CA MET A 787 23.87 8.69 -19.47
C MET A 787 23.90 8.91 -17.95
N GLU A 788 23.59 7.87 -17.16
CA GLU A 788 23.58 7.90 -15.69
C GLU A 788 24.97 7.70 -15.02
N HIS A 789 26.07 7.70 -15.79
CA HIS A 789 27.38 7.20 -15.33
C HIS A 789 28.40 8.28 -14.88
N PHE A 790 27.99 9.53 -14.70
CA PHE A 790 28.90 10.60 -14.30
C PHE A 790 28.93 10.84 -12.79
N THR A 791 30.14 10.93 -12.22
CA THR A 791 30.37 11.34 -10.83
C THR A 791 30.06 12.83 -10.69
N LEU A 792 28.87 13.14 -10.19
CA LEU A 792 28.41 14.49 -9.90
C LEU A 792 29.19 15.09 -8.71
N PRO A 793 29.62 16.36 -8.78
CA PRO A 793 29.95 17.12 -7.58
C PRO A 793 28.74 17.13 -6.65
N ILE A 794 28.97 16.92 -5.36
CA ILE A 794 27.91 17.02 -4.34
C ILE A 794 27.84 18.48 -3.85
N LYS A 795 26.64 19.03 -3.68
CA LYS A 795 26.37 20.40 -3.20
C LYS A 795 26.29 20.45 -1.67
N ASP A 796 25.82 19.35 -1.06
CA ASP A 796 25.69 19.19 0.39
C ASP A 796 26.51 18.00 0.92
N LEU A 797 26.58 17.82 2.24
CA LEU A 797 27.38 16.72 2.83
C LEU A 797 26.79 15.34 2.49
N ILE A 798 25.46 15.24 2.43
CA ILE A 798 24.71 14.06 1.99
C ILE A 798 23.62 14.50 1.03
N GLU A 799 23.58 13.88 -0.15
CA GLU A 799 22.51 14.07 -1.13
C GLU A 799 21.79 12.75 -1.37
N VAL A 800 20.47 12.78 -1.33
CA VAL A 800 19.62 11.63 -1.62
C VAL A 800 18.79 11.96 -2.84
N ASP A 801 19.14 11.37 -3.98
CA ASP A 801 18.35 11.48 -5.21
C ASP A 801 17.40 10.28 -5.33
N ILE A 802 16.14 10.55 -5.62
CA ILE A 802 15.07 9.57 -5.67
C ILE A 802 14.38 9.67 -7.03
N ASP A 803 14.63 8.65 -7.85
CA ASP A 803 14.09 8.52 -9.19
C ASP A 803 13.08 7.36 -9.21
N ARG A 804 11.94 7.54 -9.88
CA ARG A 804 11.04 6.43 -10.19
C ARG A 804 11.46 5.87 -11.54
N LEU A 805 11.58 4.56 -11.63
CA LEU A 805 11.78 3.79 -12.86
C LEU A 805 10.52 2.96 -13.12
N GLU A 806 10.40 2.34 -14.29
CA GLU A 806 9.20 1.54 -14.67
C GLU A 806 8.76 0.54 -13.58
N GLU A 807 9.72 -0.22 -13.03
CA GLU A 807 9.44 -1.30 -12.07
C GLU A 807 9.88 -0.98 -10.63
N ASN A 808 10.77 0.00 -10.43
CA ASN A 808 11.40 0.29 -9.13
C ASN A 808 11.62 1.80 -8.88
N PHE A 809 11.65 2.23 -7.63
CA PHE A 809 12.32 3.45 -7.20
C PHE A 809 13.82 3.20 -7.03
N LYS A 810 14.65 4.08 -7.61
CA LYS A 810 16.10 4.14 -7.40
C LYS A 810 16.39 5.26 -6.39
N ILE A 811 16.96 4.89 -5.26
CA ILE A 811 17.42 5.80 -4.21
C ILE A 811 18.94 5.85 -4.28
N ARG A 812 19.49 6.95 -4.75
CA ARG A 812 20.93 7.20 -4.82
C ARG A 812 21.35 8.09 -3.66
N VAL A 813 22.07 7.52 -2.70
CA VAL A 813 22.65 8.24 -1.57
C VAL A 813 24.10 8.57 -1.90
N ARG A 814 24.43 9.85 -2.01
CA ARG A 814 25.80 10.35 -2.15
C ARG A 814 26.26 10.93 -0.83
N ILE A 815 27.40 10.44 -0.33
CA ILE A 815 27.98 10.85 0.95
C ILE A 815 29.35 11.44 0.67
N GLN A 816 29.63 12.64 1.20
CA GLN A 816 30.95 13.25 1.07
C GLN A 816 32.05 12.35 1.68
N ASN A 817 33.19 12.27 0.99
CA ASN A 817 34.34 11.49 1.45
C ASN A 817 34.83 12.01 2.82
N GLY A 818 35.15 11.10 3.73
CA GLY A 818 35.60 11.44 5.10
C GLY A 818 34.50 11.86 6.08
N LEU A 819 33.23 11.95 5.66
CA LEU A 819 32.13 12.41 6.51
C LEU A 819 31.73 11.41 7.62
N MET A 820 31.79 10.13 7.32
CA MET A 820 31.40 9.03 8.22
C MET A 820 32.44 7.92 8.18
N SER A 821 32.64 7.22 9.29
CA SER A 821 33.38 5.96 9.30
C SER A 821 32.63 4.89 8.50
N GLU A 822 33.34 3.87 7.99
CA GLU A 822 32.72 2.77 7.24
C GLU A 822 31.64 2.03 8.06
N ASN A 823 31.79 1.97 9.38
CA ASN A 823 30.78 1.36 10.25
C ASN A 823 29.51 2.22 10.35
N GLU A 824 29.66 3.55 10.48
CA GLU A 824 28.51 4.48 10.47
C GLU A 824 27.80 4.48 9.12
N LYS A 825 28.55 4.47 8.01
CA LYS A 825 27.96 4.34 6.66
C LYS A 825 27.15 3.05 6.53
N LYS A 826 27.70 1.92 6.99
CA LYS A 826 27.02 0.62 6.96
C LYS A 826 25.74 0.64 7.79
N LYS A 827 25.76 1.26 8.97
CA LYS A 827 24.57 1.42 9.83
C LYS A 827 23.52 2.32 9.17
N PHE A 828 23.93 3.48 8.66
CA PHE A 828 23.07 4.44 7.98
C PHE A 828 22.38 3.81 6.76
N LEU A 829 23.14 3.19 5.85
CA LEU A 829 22.60 2.52 4.67
C LEU A 829 21.80 1.26 5.03
N GLY A 830 22.20 0.56 6.10
CA GLY A 830 21.49 -0.60 6.64
C GLY A 830 20.05 -0.25 7.04
N VAL A 831 19.86 0.83 7.80
CA VAL A 831 18.53 1.29 8.23
C VAL A 831 17.60 1.62 7.05
N ILE A 832 18.15 2.25 6.01
CA ILE A 832 17.42 2.56 4.77
C ILE A 832 17.00 1.27 4.08
N LYS A 833 17.94 0.34 3.90
CA LYS A 833 17.69 -0.95 3.23
C LYS A 833 16.68 -1.80 4.01
N GLU A 834 16.87 -1.94 5.31
CA GLU A 834 15.97 -2.66 6.20
C GLU A 834 14.56 -2.06 6.19
N PHE A 835 14.40 -0.74 5.97
CA PHE A 835 13.08 -0.12 5.83
C PHE A 835 12.25 -0.76 4.72
N PHE A 836 12.92 -1.21 3.67
CA PHE A 836 12.29 -1.70 2.45
C PHE A 836 12.59 -3.17 2.12
N GLU A 837 13.26 -3.94 2.98
CA GLU A 837 13.38 -5.39 2.77
C GLU A 837 12.03 -6.07 3.09
N ASP A 838 11.63 -7.10 2.31
CA ASP A 838 10.52 -8.04 2.66
C ASP A 838 11.02 -9.10 3.65
N LYS A 839 12.00 -8.72 4.45
CA LYS A 839 11.97 -9.18 5.82
C LYS A 839 10.77 -8.45 6.39
N PRO A 840 9.87 -9.11 7.12
CA PRO A 840 9.06 -8.36 8.06
C PRO A 840 10.09 -7.55 8.81
N LYS A 841 10.07 -6.22 8.60
CA LYS A 841 11.01 -5.35 9.28
C LYS A 841 10.58 -5.52 10.69
N GLU A 842 11.30 -6.39 11.36
CA GLU A 842 11.10 -6.70 12.73
C GLU A 842 11.12 -5.34 13.38
N SER A 843 9.97 -4.94 13.93
CA SER A 843 9.92 -3.66 14.60
C SER A 843 11.04 -3.62 15.63
N ALA A 844 11.42 -2.42 16.08
CA ALA A 844 12.31 -2.29 17.24
C ALA A 844 11.82 -3.18 18.40
N THR A 845 10.51 -3.44 18.47
CA THR A 845 9.88 -4.44 19.34
C THR A 845 10.26 -5.89 19.00
N GLN A 846 10.16 -6.35 17.75
CA GLN A 846 10.58 -7.71 17.34
C GLN A 846 12.10 -7.95 17.51
N ASP A 847 12.96 -6.98 17.18
CA ASP A 847 14.42 -7.09 17.43
C ASP A 847 14.72 -7.21 18.93
N ALA A 848 14.03 -6.42 19.75
CA ALA A 848 14.14 -6.50 21.19
C ALA A 848 13.52 -7.78 21.78
N ILE A 849 12.51 -8.37 21.12
CA ILE A 849 11.97 -9.70 21.45
C ILE A 849 12.99 -10.78 21.10
N LYS A 850 13.62 -10.74 19.92
CA LYS A 850 14.70 -11.66 19.55
C LYS A 850 15.86 -11.63 20.53
N GLU A 851 16.30 -10.44 20.91
CA GLU A 851 17.34 -10.26 21.91
C GLU A 851 16.92 -10.88 23.25
N ALA A 852 15.68 -10.66 23.67
CA ALA A 852 15.12 -11.27 24.88
C ALA A 852 15.05 -12.81 24.79
N ILE A 853 14.76 -13.36 23.62
CA ILE A 853 14.77 -14.81 23.34
C ILE A 853 16.20 -15.36 23.41
N CYS A 854 17.18 -14.68 22.81
CA CYS A 854 18.60 -15.05 22.87
C CYS A 854 19.16 -14.99 24.30
N LEU A 855 18.74 -14.02 25.12
CA LEU A 855 19.10 -13.91 26.54
C LEU A 855 18.40 -14.97 27.41
N THR A 856 17.35 -15.59 26.87
CA THR A 856 16.54 -16.58 27.56
C THR A 856 17.00 -18.01 27.29
N LEU A 857 17.35 -18.34 26.04
CA LEU A 857 17.72 -19.70 25.62
C LEU A 857 19.23 -19.99 25.79
N PRO A 858 19.64 -21.25 26.03
CA PRO A 858 21.06 -21.63 26.06
C PRO A 858 21.76 -21.38 24.72
N VAL A 859 22.99 -20.85 24.75
CA VAL A 859 23.78 -20.36 23.60
C VAL A 859 23.92 -21.38 22.45
N ASN A 860 23.80 -22.67 22.75
CA ASN A 860 24.01 -23.79 21.83
C ASN A 860 22.77 -24.15 20.98
N LEU A 861 21.61 -23.52 21.24
CA LEU A 861 20.31 -23.87 20.63
C LEU A 861 19.75 -22.79 19.68
N VAL A 862 20.39 -21.62 19.60
CA VAL A 862 19.89 -20.48 18.83
C VAL A 862 20.84 -20.19 17.66
N THR A 863 20.36 -20.36 16.43
CA THR A 863 21.07 -19.90 15.23
C THR A 863 20.94 -18.38 15.10
N GLU A 864 21.97 -17.67 14.61
CA GLU A 864 22.02 -16.20 14.42
C GLU A 864 20.94 -15.61 13.46
N ASN A 865 19.95 -16.40 13.03
CA ASN A 865 18.95 -16.04 12.01
C ASN A 865 17.52 -16.39 12.46
N LEU A 866 17.07 -15.86 13.61
CA LEU A 866 15.66 -15.94 14.04
C LEU A 866 14.74 -15.16 13.08
N LYS A 867 13.53 -15.68 12.81
CA LYS A 867 12.51 -15.11 11.91
C LYS A 867 11.21 -14.77 12.69
N PRO A 868 10.35 -13.85 12.19
CA PRO A 868 9.13 -13.41 12.88
C PRO A 868 8.14 -14.53 13.21
N GLN A 869 8.04 -15.53 12.33
CA GLN A 869 7.23 -16.73 12.52
C GLN A 869 7.87 -17.78 13.45
N ASP A 870 9.12 -17.59 13.88
CA ASP A 870 9.76 -18.55 14.78
C ASP A 870 9.08 -18.51 16.14
N ASN A 871 8.60 -19.68 16.55
CA ASN A 871 7.90 -19.88 17.80
C ASN A 871 8.92 -20.12 18.92
N PHE A 872 8.83 -19.34 19.99
CA PHE A 872 9.73 -19.43 21.14
C PHE A 872 9.92 -20.86 21.67
N PHE A 873 8.86 -21.68 21.67
CA PHE A 873 8.93 -23.07 22.14
C PHE A 873 9.60 -24.01 21.14
N PHE A 874 9.47 -23.75 19.84
CA PHE A 874 10.16 -24.54 18.81
C PHE A 874 11.65 -24.23 18.71
N LEU A 875 12.09 -23.09 19.27
CA LEU A 875 13.50 -22.73 19.43
C LEU A 875 14.15 -23.37 20.68
N GLY A 876 13.43 -24.24 21.39
CA GLY A 876 13.90 -24.89 22.63
C GLY A 876 13.48 -24.18 23.91
N GLY A 877 12.60 -23.18 23.81
CA GLY A 877 11.97 -22.53 24.96
C GLY A 877 11.03 -23.48 25.69
N ASN A 878 10.96 -23.32 27.01
CA ASN A 878 10.05 -24.06 27.88
C ASN A 878 9.37 -23.10 28.86
N SER A 879 8.44 -23.59 29.66
CA SER A 879 7.64 -22.77 30.59
C SER A 879 8.47 -21.95 31.58
N ILE A 880 9.65 -22.43 32.00
CA ILE A 880 10.56 -21.70 32.91
C ILE A 880 11.25 -20.55 32.16
N LEU A 881 11.72 -20.83 30.95
CA LEU A 881 12.35 -19.85 30.09
C LEU A 881 11.34 -18.80 29.59
N LEU A 882 10.07 -19.18 29.41
CA LEU A 882 8.98 -18.27 29.06
C LEU A 882 8.75 -17.19 30.13
N LEU A 883 8.86 -17.56 31.42
CA LEU A 883 8.77 -16.61 32.54
C LEU A 883 9.91 -15.61 32.51
N LYS A 884 11.12 -16.07 32.16
CA LYS A 884 12.30 -15.22 31.98
C LYS A 884 12.13 -14.29 30.78
N LEU A 885 11.67 -14.82 29.64
CA LEU A 885 11.36 -14.02 28.45
C LEU A 885 10.31 -12.96 28.77
N ARG A 886 9.19 -13.34 29.39
CA ARG A 886 8.12 -12.42 29.82
C ARG A 886 8.65 -11.32 30.74
N ARG A 887 9.51 -11.66 31.70
CA ARG A 887 10.12 -10.66 32.59
C ARG A 887 10.95 -9.66 31.79
N ILE A 888 11.81 -10.14 30.89
CA ILE A 888 12.64 -9.29 30.03
C ILE A 888 11.77 -8.41 29.14
N LEU A 889 10.72 -8.95 28.53
CA LEU A 889 9.80 -8.19 27.66
C LEU A 889 9.02 -7.12 28.46
N ASN A 890 8.49 -7.48 29.63
CA ASN A 890 7.75 -6.54 30.48
C ASN A 890 8.65 -5.41 31.01
N GLU A 891 9.88 -5.74 31.45
CA GLU A 891 10.88 -4.75 31.87
C GLU A 891 11.30 -3.83 30.70
N LYS A 892 11.49 -4.40 29.51
CA LYS A 892 12.02 -3.69 28.34
C LYS A 892 11.01 -2.75 27.68
N PHE A 893 9.71 -3.09 27.72
CA PHE A 893 8.66 -2.30 27.05
C PHE A 893 7.70 -1.58 28.02
N GLY A 894 7.85 -1.75 29.34
CA GLY A 894 6.98 -1.08 30.32
C GLY A 894 5.51 -1.55 30.26
N ILE A 895 5.31 -2.80 29.85
CA ILE A 895 4.01 -3.44 29.63
C ILE A 895 3.82 -4.62 30.59
N LYS A 896 2.64 -5.23 30.57
CA LYS A 896 2.32 -6.38 31.42
C LYS A 896 1.70 -7.50 30.60
N LEU A 897 2.52 -8.18 29.80
CA LEU A 897 2.10 -9.31 28.99
C LEU A 897 1.64 -10.46 29.89
N GLU A 898 0.44 -10.95 29.66
CA GLU A 898 -0.07 -12.15 30.33
C GLU A 898 0.56 -13.41 29.71
N LEU A 899 0.80 -14.44 30.53
CA LEU A 899 1.36 -15.71 30.02
C LEU A 899 0.46 -16.34 28.96
N SER A 900 -0.85 -16.22 29.13
CA SER A 900 -1.86 -16.73 28.21
C SER A 900 -1.86 -15.99 26.87
N GLU A 901 -1.50 -14.71 26.86
CA GLU A 901 -1.35 -13.92 25.64
C GLU A 901 -0.10 -14.38 24.87
N ILE A 902 1.05 -14.43 25.55
CA ILE A 902 2.31 -14.94 24.99
C ILE A 902 2.15 -16.37 24.44
N LEU A 903 1.37 -17.22 25.10
CA LEU A 903 1.08 -18.59 24.66
C LEU A 903 0.13 -18.68 23.45
N LYS A 904 -0.79 -17.72 23.29
CA LYS A 904 -1.70 -17.62 22.14
C LYS A 904 -0.99 -17.11 20.89
N SER A 905 0.05 -16.31 21.09
CA SER A 905 0.83 -15.71 20.01
C SER A 905 2.34 -15.89 20.25
N PRO A 906 2.85 -17.15 20.32
CA PRO A 906 4.21 -17.47 20.79
C PRO A 906 5.31 -17.25 19.74
N THR A 907 4.93 -16.75 18.56
CA THR A 907 5.87 -16.31 17.53
C THR A 907 6.39 -14.92 17.87
N ILE A 908 7.56 -14.56 17.36
CA ILE A 908 8.12 -13.20 17.54
C ILE A 908 7.12 -12.12 17.06
N GLU A 909 6.47 -12.35 15.92
CA GLU A 909 5.40 -11.49 15.38
C GLU A 909 4.15 -11.47 16.28
N GLY A 910 3.81 -12.62 16.86
CA GLY A 910 2.69 -12.75 17.78
C GLY A 910 2.91 -11.95 19.06
N LEU A 911 4.13 -11.97 19.59
CA LEU A 911 4.54 -11.19 20.75
C LEU A 911 4.52 -9.70 20.48
N GLU A 912 5.01 -9.25 19.32
CA GLU A 912 4.94 -7.85 18.93
C GLU A 912 3.50 -7.30 18.94
N ASN A 913 2.56 -8.06 18.38
CA ASN A 913 1.16 -7.63 18.30
C ASN A 913 0.53 -7.48 19.70
N LEU A 914 0.89 -8.35 20.65
CA LEU A 914 0.45 -8.24 22.04
C LEU A 914 1.02 -7.00 22.72
N ILE A 915 2.29 -6.70 22.47
CA ILE A 915 2.98 -5.53 23.00
C ILE A 915 2.33 -4.23 22.49
N LYS A 916 2.01 -4.16 21.20
CA LYS A 916 1.31 -3.02 20.58
C LYS A 916 -0.11 -2.82 21.11
N LEU A 917 -0.86 -3.90 21.34
CA LEU A 917 -2.24 -3.83 21.85
C LEU A 917 -2.31 -3.33 23.31
N GLN A 918 -1.34 -3.70 24.14
CA GLN A 918 -1.33 -3.33 25.57
C GLN A 918 -0.86 -1.89 25.87
N ILE A 919 -0.28 -1.18 24.91
CA ILE A 919 0.11 0.23 25.09
C ILE A 919 -1.14 1.15 25.07
N SER A 920 -2.30 0.65 24.63
CA SER A 920 -3.57 1.36 24.69
C SER A 920 -4.51 0.75 25.75
N THR A 921 -4.97 1.57 26.69
CA THR A 921 -6.15 1.43 27.60
C THR A 921 -5.93 1.14 29.11
N LYS A 922 -6.75 1.81 29.94
CA LYS A 922 -6.82 1.80 31.43
C LYS A 922 -7.60 0.58 31.96
N ILE A 923 -7.28 0.12 33.18
CA ILE A 923 -7.87 -1.05 33.87
C ILE A 923 -9.17 -0.70 34.63
N GLU A 924 -10.23 -1.52 34.48
CA GLU A 924 -11.47 -1.49 35.27
C GLU A 924 -11.57 -2.71 36.23
N VAL A 925 -12.26 -2.56 37.38
CA VAL A 925 -12.45 -3.62 38.42
C VAL A 925 -13.72 -4.45 38.22
N VAL A 926 -14.75 -3.85 37.61
CA VAL A 926 -16.05 -4.47 37.39
C VAL A 926 -16.34 -4.41 35.90
N HIS A 927 -16.62 -5.56 35.30
CA HIS A 927 -16.82 -5.70 33.86
C HIS A 927 -18.29 -5.96 33.55
N GLU A 928 -18.80 -5.25 32.54
CA GLU A 928 -20.14 -5.45 32.01
C GLU A 928 -20.08 -6.55 30.95
N LEU A 929 -20.36 -7.79 31.36
CA LEU A 929 -20.23 -8.96 30.49
C LEU A 929 -21.54 -9.28 29.75
N GLY A 930 -22.64 -8.63 30.13
CA GLY A 930 -23.89 -8.71 29.41
C GLY A 930 -25.03 -7.99 30.10
N VAL A 931 -25.15 -6.68 29.89
CA VAL A 931 -26.15 -5.83 30.57
C VAL A 931 -27.45 -5.73 29.78
N ASN A 932 -28.59 -5.75 30.47
CA ASN A 932 -29.93 -5.52 29.93
C ASN A 932 -30.59 -4.34 30.68
N LYS A 933 -31.43 -3.54 30.00
CA LYS A 933 -32.03 -2.30 30.51
C LYS A 933 -33.11 -2.52 31.59
N ASN A 934 -33.76 -3.69 31.63
CA ASN A 934 -34.77 -4.06 32.63
C ASN A 934 -34.56 -5.52 33.09
N PRO A 935 -33.57 -5.80 33.95
CA PRO A 935 -33.31 -7.17 34.40
C PRO A 935 -34.29 -7.62 35.47
N ASN A 936 -34.62 -8.90 35.50
CA ASN A 936 -35.30 -9.53 36.65
C ASN A 936 -34.30 -10.20 37.60
N LYS A 937 -33.11 -10.58 37.09
CA LYS A 937 -32.03 -11.24 37.83
C LYS A 937 -30.66 -10.67 37.44
N ILE A 938 -29.77 -10.52 38.42
CA ILE A 938 -28.41 -10.02 38.26
C ILE A 938 -27.43 -11.12 38.69
N LEU A 939 -26.58 -11.57 37.78
CA LEU A 939 -25.54 -12.57 38.06
C LEU A 939 -24.19 -11.86 38.17
N ILE A 940 -23.47 -12.14 39.25
CA ILE A 940 -22.14 -11.58 39.50
C ILE A 940 -21.13 -12.70 39.62
N PHE A 941 -20.23 -12.76 38.64
CA PHE A 941 -19.15 -13.74 38.59
C PHE A 941 -17.90 -13.20 39.28
N PHE A 942 -17.45 -13.89 40.32
CA PHE A 942 -16.21 -13.56 41.03
C PHE A 942 -15.04 -14.34 40.43
N HIS A 943 -13.99 -13.62 40.07
CA HIS A 943 -12.73 -14.18 39.65
C HIS A 943 -11.56 -13.57 40.43
N PRO A 944 -10.63 -14.36 40.98
CA PRO A 944 -9.53 -13.82 41.79
C PRO A 944 -8.49 -13.01 41.01
N LEU A 945 -8.31 -13.31 39.73
CA LEU A 945 -7.21 -12.80 38.91
C LEU A 945 -7.70 -11.87 37.80
N ILE A 946 -6.88 -10.88 37.47
CA ILE A 946 -7.08 -9.95 36.35
C ILE A 946 -7.16 -10.71 35.01
N GLY A 947 -8.03 -10.26 34.10
CA GLY A 947 -8.33 -10.92 32.83
C GLY A 947 -9.16 -12.20 32.94
N GLY A 948 -9.50 -12.62 34.16
CA GLY A 948 -10.18 -13.89 34.41
C GLY A 948 -11.68 -13.86 34.19
N CYS A 949 -12.31 -12.69 34.21
CA CYS A 949 -13.73 -12.56 33.82
C CYS A 949 -13.99 -13.02 32.37
N VAL A 950 -12.97 -12.96 31.50
CA VAL A 950 -13.04 -13.42 30.10
C VAL A 950 -13.20 -14.95 30.02
N SER A 951 -12.73 -15.71 31.03
CA SER A 951 -12.90 -17.17 31.07
C SER A 951 -14.37 -17.61 31.11
N TYR A 952 -15.27 -16.75 31.61
CA TYR A 952 -16.70 -17.00 31.62
C TYR A 952 -17.40 -16.64 30.31
N SER A 953 -16.72 -16.04 29.32
CA SER A 953 -17.36 -15.49 28.10
C SER A 953 -18.24 -16.48 27.34
N LEU A 954 -17.78 -17.72 27.15
CA LEU A 954 -18.57 -18.79 26.52
C LEU A 954 -19.80 -19.16 27.34
N LEU A 955 -19.66 -19.32 28.66
CA LEU A 955 -20.75 -19.60 29.57
C LEU A 955 -21.77 -18.45 29.63
N ILE A 956 -21.31 -17.21 29.64
CA ILE A 956 -22.13 -16.00 29.65
C ILE A 956 -22.96 -15.90 28.37
N ASN A 957 -22.36 -16.19 27.22
CA ASN A 957 -23.08 -16.25 25.95
C ASN A 957 -24.20 -17.30 26.00
N GLN A 958 -23.93 -18.49 26.55
CA GLN A 958 -24.95 -19.54 26.70
C GLN A 958 -26.06 -19.15 27.68
N LEU A 959 -25.72 -18.54 28.82
CA LEU A 959 -26.71 -18.03 29.79
C LEU A 959 -27.62 -16.97 29.17
N LYS A 960 -27.08 -16.03 28.38
CA LYS A 960 -27.89 -14.99 27.70
C LYS A 960 -28.74 -15.51 26.56
N GLN A 961 -28.30 -16.58 25.88
CA GLN A 961 -29.11 -17.23 24.85
C GLN A 961 -30.33 -17.91 25.46
N GLN A 962 -30.18 -18.50 26.65
CA GLN A 962 -31.25 -19.24 27.33
C GLN A 962 -32.17 -18.34 28.16
N ASP A 963 -31.67 -17.25 28.75
CA ASP A 963 -32.48 -16.20 29.40
C ASP A 963 -31.95 -14.80 29.04
N LYS A 964 -32.69 -14.11 28.15
CA LYS A 964 -32.33 -12.77 27.67
C LYS A 964 -32.52 -11.68 28.72
N ASN A 965 -33.24 -11.94 29.80
CA ASN A 965 -33.55 -10.97 30.86
C ASN A 965 -32.49 -10.91 31.97
N LEU A 966 -31.38 -11.65 31.82
CA LEU A 966 -30.26 -11.61 32.74
C LEU A 966 -29.38 -10.38 32.52
N CYS A 967 -28.91 -9.80 33.62
CA CYS A 967 -27.81 -8.85 33.63
C CYS A 967 -26.58 -9.49 34.28
N ILE A 968 -25.46 -9.55 33.57
CA ILE A 968 -24.28 -10.31 34.01
C ILE A 968 -23.08 -9.37 34.16
N TYR A 969 -22.48 -9.40 35.35
CA TYR A 969 -21.26 -8.66 35.70
C TYR A 969 -20.13 -9.62 36.07
N GLY A 970 -18.90 -9.26 35.71
CA GLY A 970 -17.68 -9.90 36.18
C GLY A 970 -16.93 -9.01 37.15
N VAL A 971 -16.31 -9.61 38.16
CA VAL A 971 -15.52 -8.90 39.17
C VAL A 971 -14.17 -9.57 39.31
N GLU A 972 -13.12 -8.78 39.18
CA GLU A 972 -11.73 -9.23 39.29
C GLU A 972 -10.85 -8.19 39.99
N HIS A 973 -9.69 -8.63 40.50
CA HIS A 973 -8.75 -7.73 41.15
C HIS A 973 -7.93 -6.93 40.13
N PRO A 974 -7.78 -5.60 40.27
CA PRO A 974 -7.01 -4.79 39.33
C PRO A 974 -5.49 -4.95 39.45
N GLU A 975 -4.97 -5.53 40.55
CA GLU A 975 -3.52 -5.50 40.86
C GLU A 975 -2.92 -6.85 41.34
N THR A 976 -3.50 -8.00 41.01
CA THR A 976 -3.10 -9.31 41.59
C THR A 976 -1.69 -9.83 41.27
N PHE A 977 -0.86 -9.09 40.52
CA PHE A 977 0.51 -9.51 40.15
C PHE A 977 1.60 -8.49 40.52
N LYS A 978 1.36 -7.61 41.51
CA LYS A 978 2.41 -6.68 41.99
C LYS A 978 3.41 -7.30 42.97
N THR A 979 3.18 -8.51 43.46
CA THR A 979 4.07 -9.13 44.45
C THR A 979 4.46 -10.54 44.01
N ASP A 980 5.76 -10.82 43.98
CA ASP A 980 6.38 -12.17 43.88
C ASP A 980 6.07 -13.05 45.12
N ALA A 981 4.93 -12.82 45.76
CA ALA A 981 4.55 -13.44 47.00
C ALA A 981 3.56 -14.55 46.65
N ASN A 982 3.90 -15.79 47.01
CA ASN A 982 3.07 -17.00 46.93
C ASN A 982 1.57 -16.71 47.08
N PHE A 983 0.69 -17.47 46.43
CA PHE A 983 -0.77 -17.40 46.63
C PHE A 983 -1.18 -17.45 48.12
N SER A 984 -0.32 -18.02 48.99
CA SER A 984 -0.45 -17.99 50.46
C SER A 984 -0.31 -16.61 51.10
N THR A 985 0.38 -15.65 50.47
CA THR A 985 0.59 -14.27 50.97
C THR A 985 -0.60 -13.36 50.71
N LEU A 986 -1.37 -13.58 49.63
CA LEU A 986 -2.63 -12.88 49.36
C LEU A 986 -3.74 -13.30 50.33
N VAL A 987 -3.63 -14.50 50.91
CA VAL A 987 -4.49 -15.01 52.00
C VAL A 987 -3.96 -14.60 53.39
N ASN A 988 -2.68 -14.21 53.51
CA ASN A 988 -2.04 -13.90 54.79
C ASN A 988 -1.84 -12.40 55.08
N ASN A 989 -1.77 -11.52 54.08
CA ASN A 989 -1.50 -10.09 54.28
C ASN A 989 -2.63 -9.13 53.89
N GLU A 990 -3.60 -9.59 53.10
CA GLU A 990 -4.92 -8.97 52.98
C GLU A 990 -5.91 -10.01 53.46
N THR A 991 -6.75 -9.65 54.43
CA THR A 991 -7.79 -10.59 54.82
C THR A 991 -8.74 -10.76 53.64
N LEU A 992 -9.15 -11.99 53.30
CA LEU A 992 -10.21 -12.28 52.30
C LEU A 992 -11.41 -11.32 52.44
N GLU A 993 -11.65 -10.87 53.68
CA GLU A 993 -12.64 -9.87 54.04
C GLU A 993 -12.41 -8.48 53.41
N GLU A 994 -11.17 -7.96 53.39
CA GLU A 994 -10.82 -6.66 52.81
C GLU A 994 -10.95 -6.64 51.29
N LEU A 995 -10.54 -7.74 50.65
CA LEU A 995 -10.63 -7.93 49.20
C LEU A 995 -12.10 -7.92 48.74
N VAL A 996 -12.95 -8.67 49.44
CA VAL A 996 -14.38 -8.71 49.19
C VAL A 996 -15.03 -7.35 49.44
N LYS A 997 -14.63 -6.64 50.50
CA LYS A 997 -15.12 -5.29 50.78
C LYS A 997 -14.79 -4.30 49.66
N PHE A 998 -13.60 -4.43 49.06
CA PHE A 998 -13.18 -3.64 47.90
C PHE A 998 -14.07 -3.92 46.67
N TYR A 999 -14.34 -5.18 46.37
CA TYR A 999 -15.22 -5.59 45.28
C TYR A 999 -16.65 -5.09 45.43
N LEU A 1000 -17.26 -5.29 46.61
CA LEU A 1000 -18.61 -4.86 46.89
C LEU A 1000 -18.77 -3.34 46.74
N LYS A 1001 -17.77 -2.55 47.15
CA LYS A 1001 -17.78 -1.09 46.96
C LYS A 1001 -17.80 -0.67 45.48
N HIS A 1002 -17.11 -1.39 44.60
CA HIS A 1002 -17.09 -1.09 43.17
C HIS A 1002 -18.36 -1.55 42.48
N LEU A 1003 -18.89 -2.70 42.87
CA LEU A 1003 -20.18 -3.19 42.41
C LEU A 1003 -21.32 -2.23 42.77
N GLU A 1004 -21.36 -1.72 44.00
CA GLU A 1004 -22.41 -0.78 44.45
C GLU A 1004 -22.40 0.55 43.68
N LYS A 1005 -21.24 0.97 43.17
CA LYS A 1005 -21.15 2.16 42.31
C LYS A 1005 -21.68 1.91 40.90
N LYS A 1006 -21.50 0.69 40.39
CA LYS A 1006 -21.77 0.36 38.99
C LYS A 1006 -23.18 -0.23 38.78
N ILE A 1007 -23.73 -0.93 39.77
CA ILE A 1007 -25.03 -1.62 39.68
C ILE A 1007 -26.13 -0.81 40.39
N ARG A 1008 -27.25 -0.59 39.70
CA ARG A 1008 -28.47 0.03 40.27
C ARG A 1008 -29.52 -1.05 40.51
N LEU A 1009 -30.12 -1.09 41.70
CA LEU A 1009 -31.14 -2.08 42.08
C LEU A 1009 -32.55 -1.45 42.09
N LYS A 1010 -33.49 -2.09 41.40
CA LYS A 1010 -34.94 -1.91 41.39
C LYS A 1010 -35.67 -3.27 41.48
N ASN A 1011 -35.64 -3.88 42.67
CA ASN A 1011 -36.35 -5.14 42.99
C ASN A 1011 -35.85 -6.39 42.26
N GLU A 1012 -34.61 -6.42 41.75
CA GLU A 1012 -34.03 -7.58 41.09
C GLU A 1012 -33.41 -8.57 42.07
N GLU A 1013 -33.47 -9.84 41.72
CA GLU A 1013 -32.79 -10.91 42.43
C GLU A 1013 -31.28 -10.91 42.10
N VAL A 1014 -30.40 -10.88 43.10
CA VAL A 1014 -28.94 -10.88 42.92
C VAL A 1014 -28.37 -12.26 43.24
N ILE A 1015 -27.50 -12.78 42.37
CA ILE A 1015 -26.93 -14.13 42.48
C ILE A 1015 -25.42 -14.06 42.32
N PHE A 1016 -24.69 -14.55 43.31
CA PHE A 1016 -23.22 -14.58 43.27
C PHE A 1016 -22.73 -15.95 42.82
N ILE A 1017 -21.79 -15.97 41.88
CA ILE A 1017 -21.31 -17.19 41.25
C ILE A 1017 -19.79 -17.17 41.22
N GLY A 1018 -19.17 -18.30 41.53
CA GLY A 1018 -17.72 -18.45 41.37
C GLY A 1018 -17.28 -19.90 41.36
N ALA A 1019 -16.22 -20.17 40.60
CA ALA A 1019 -15.57 -21.47 40.56
C ALA A 1019 -14.31 -21.47 41.43
N SER A 1020 -14.02 -22.60 42.10
CA SER A 1020 -12.83 -22.75 42.95
C SER A 1020 -12.70 -21.56 43.94
N PHE A 1021 -11.57 -20.85 43.98
CA PHE A 1021 -11.37 -19.68 44.83
C PHE A 1021 -12.35 -18.52 44.55
N GLY A 1022 -12.86 -18.38 43.33
CA GLY A 1022 -13.96 -17.47 43.02
C GLY A 1022 -15.24 -17.79 43.81
N GLY A 1023 -15.48 -19.08 44.11
CA GLY A 1023 -16.58 -19.51 44.97
C GLY A 1023 -16.40 -19.06 46.43
N LEU A 1024 -15.17 -19.08 46.94
CA LEU A 1024 -14.85 -18.54 48.28
C LEU A 1024 -15.08 -17.02 48.34
N LEU A 1025 -14.69 -16.29 47.29
CA LEU A 1025 -14.97 -14.85 47.16
C LEU A 1025 -16.47 -14.56 47.10
N ALA A 1026 -17.23 -15.35 46.33
CA ALA A 1026 -18.69 -15.22 46.24
C ALA A 1026 -19.38 -15.48 47.59
N TYR A 1027 -18.93 -16.50 48.34
CA TYR A 1027 -19.44 -16.82 49.66
C TYR A 1027 -19.17 -15.70 50.68
N GLU A 1028 -17.92 -15.23 50.74
CA GLU A 1028 -17.55 -14.17 51.68
C GLU A 1028 -18.23 -12.83 51.30
N ALA A 1029 -18.42 -12.56 50.01
CA ALA A 1029 -19.20 -11.41 49.55
C ALA A 1029 -20.66 -11.46 50.01
N ALA A 1030 -21.32 -12.63 49.96
CA ALA A 1030 -22.67 -12.80 50.48
C ALA A 1030 -22.75 -12.62 52.00
N SER A 1031 -21.77 -13.20 52.73
CA SER A 1031 -21.61 -13.06 54.19
C SER A 1031 -21.51 -11.60 54.62
N GLN A 1032 -20.70 -10.79 53.93
CA GLN A 1032 -20.56 -9.36 54.24
C GLN A 1032 -21.76 -8.53 53.82
N ALA A 1033 -22.35 -8.80 52.65
CA ALA A 1033 -23.55 -8.12 52.20
C ALA A 1033 -24.69 -8.27 53.21
N TYR A 1034 -24.83 -9.46 53.81
CA TYR A 1034 -25.81 -9.73 54.85
C TYR A 1034 -25.47 -9.01 56.18
N LYS A 1035 -24.26 -9.19 56.72
CA LYS A 1035 -23.85 -8.62 58.02
C LYS A 1035 -23.82 -7.10 58.04
N ASN A 1036 -23.31 -6.49 56.98
CA ASN A 1036 -23.06 -5.04 56.91
C ASN A 1036 -24.23 -4.27 56.29
N GLY A 1037 -25.31 -4.95 55.93
CA GLY A 1037 -26.53 -4.35 55.42
C GLY A 1037 -26.39 -3.65 54.07
N LEU A 1038 -25.44 -4.08 53.23
CA LEU A 1038 -25.11 -3.47 51.94
C LEU A 1038 -26.29 -3.48 50.95
N LYS A 1039 -26.24 -2.64 49.91
CA LYS A 1039 -27.32 -2.52 48.92
C LYS A 1039 -27.45 -3.78 48.06
N LEU A 1040 -26.31 -4.32 47.62
CA LEU A 1040 -26.24 -5.56 46.83
C LEU A 1040 -26.29 -6.78 47.75
N ARG A 1041 -27.49 -7.32 47.99
CA ARG A 1041 -27.67 -8.55 48.78
C ARG A 1041 -28.03 -9.72 47.86
N PRO A 1042 -27.20 -10.77 47.80
CA PRO A 1042 -27.54 -11.94 47.01
C PRO A 1042 -28.62 -12.78 47.70
N THR A 1043 -29.59 -13.29 46.93
CA THR A 1043 -30.56 -14.29 47.40
C THR A 1043 -29.97 -15.71 47.33
N LYS A 1044 -29.02 -15.92 46.42
CA LYS A 1044 -28.41 -17.22 46.15
C LYS A 1044 -26.91 -17.11 45.85
N VAL A 1045 -26.15 -18.12 46.28
CA VAL A 1045 -24.73 -18.27 45.97
C VAL A 1045 -24.49 -19.63 45.32
N ILE A 1046 -23.80 -19.63 44.18
CA ILE A 1046 -23.47 -20.84 43.43
C ILE A 1046 -21.96 -21.02 43.40
N CYS A 1047 -21.48 -22.10 44.00
CA CYS A 1047 -20.07 -22.48 44.02
C CYS A 1047 -19.84 -23.69 43.11
N ILE A 1048 -18.89 -23.58 42.18
CA ILE A 1048 -18.59 -24.62 41.18
C ILE A 1048 -17.23 -25.26 41.56
N ASP A 1049 -17.22 -26.48 42.11
CA ASP A 1049 -15.99 -27.19 42.54
C ASP A 1049 -16.16 -28.73 42.49
N GLY A 1050 -15.06 -29.47 42.38
CA GLY A 1050 -14.99 -30.89 41.95
C GLY A 1050 -15.04 -32.00 43.01
N THR A 1051 -15.37 -31.77 44.29
CA THR A 1051 -15.54 -32.87 45.27
C THR A 1051 -16.71 -32.67 46.26
N ALA A 1052 -17.32 -33.78 46.69
CA ALA A 1052 -18.75 -33.90 47.02
C ALA A 1052 -19.18 -33.69 48.50
N LYS A 1053 -20.42 -33.18 48.63
CA LYS A 1053 -21.36 -33.07 49.79
C LYS A 1053 -21.05 -32.09 50.94
N PRO A 1054 -22.11 -31.46 51.51
CA PRO A 1054 -21.99 -30.56 52.65
C PRO A 1054 -21.68 -31.37 53.92
N TYR A 1055 -20.53 -31.11 54.52
CA TYR A 1055 -20.18 -31.67 55.83
C TYR A 1055 -20.95 -30.90 56.93
N GLU A 1056 -22.12 -31.39 57.30
CA GLU A 1056 -22.79 -30.97 58.52
C GLU A 1056 -22.21 -31.76 59.69
N ASN A 1057 -21.46 -31.06 60.55
CA ASN A 1057 -20.80 -31.55 61.77
C ASN A 1057 -19.65 -32.52 61.56
N VAL A 1058 -18.43 -31.99 61.49
CA VAL A 1058 -17.24 -32.81 61.23
C VAL A 1058 -16.08 -32.44 62.15
N ASN A 1059 -15.83 -33.34 63.10
CA ASN A 1059 -14.55 -33.55 63.79
C ASN A 1059 -13.94 -34.82 63.14
N ILE A 1060 -13.64 -34.77 61.84
CA ILE A 1060 -13.09 -35.90 61.06
C ILE A 1060 -11.59 -35.71 60.97
N SER A 1061 -10.81 -36.76 61.24
CA SER A 1061 -9.35 -36.72 61.11
C SER A 1061 -8.94 -36.72 59.63
N LYS A 1062 -7.70 -36.29 59.34
CA LYS A 1062 -7.17 -36.38 57.97
C LYS A 1062 -7.25 -37.81 57.44
N GLU A 1063 -6.98 -38.80 58.28
CA GLU A 1063 -7.07 -40.22 57.88
C GLU A 1063 -8.50 -40.64 57.56
N GLU A 1064 -9.50 -40.25 58.36
CA GLU A 1064 -10.90 -40.58 58.08
C GLU A 1064 -11.44 -39.91 56.81
N HIS A 1065 -11.06 -38.65 56.54
CA HIS A 1065 -11.40 -37.98 55.28
C HIS A 1065 -10.78 -38.69 54.08
N PHE A 1066 -9.54 -39.15 54.23
CA PHE A 1066 -8.84 -39.86 53.17
C PHE A 1066 -9.49 -41.21 52.88
N GLU A 1067 -9.89 -41.96 53.90
CA GLU A 1067 -10.60 -43.24 53.72
C GLU A 1067 -11.99 -43.07 53.10
N GLN A 1068 -12.76 -42.06 53.53
CA GLN A 1068 -14.05 -41.74 52.92
C GLN A 1068 -13.90 -41.32 51.45
N MET A 1069 -12.90 -40.50 51.15
CA MET A 1069 -12.63 -40.09 49.76
C MET A 1069 -12.15 -41.26 48.91
N LYS A 1070 -11.35 -42.19 49.45
CA LYS A 1070 -11.01 -43.44 48.76
C LYS A 1070 -12.24 -44.30 48.48
N GLU A 1071 -13.14 -44.46 49.45
CA GLU A 1071 -14.39 -45.21 49.28
C GLU A 1071 -15.29 -44.56 48.22
N ILE A 1072 -15.40 -43.23 48.22
CA ILE A 1072 -16.15 -42.47 47.21
C ILE A 1072 -15.52 -42.65 45.83
N LEU A 1073 -14.21 -42.48 45.71
CA LEU A 1073 -13.49 -42.64 44.44
C LEU A 1073 -13.64 -44.08 43.89
N SER A 1074 -13.56 -45.09 44.76
CA SER A 1074 -13.87 -46.49 44.44
C SER A 1074 -15.28 -46.67 43.88
N ASN A 1075 -16.29 -46.10 44.55
CA ASN A 1075 -17.69 -46.15 44.09
C ASN A 1075 -17.92 -45.44 42.75
N PHE A 1076 -17.02 -44.54 42.35
CA PHE A 1076 -17.05 -43.84 41.06
C PHE A 1076 -16.12 -44.44 40.00
N GLY A 1077 -15.49 -45.59 40.28
CA GLY A 1077 -14.72 -46.39 39.32
C GLY A 1077 -13.22 -46.07 39.25
N PHE A 1078 -12.66 -45.36 40.24
CA PHE A 1078 -11.21 -45.16 40.35
C PHE A 1078 -10.54 -46.39 40.98
N ASN A 1079 -9.47 -46.91 40.37
CA ASN A 1079 -8.77 -48.09 40.87
C ASN A 1079 -7.68 -47.64 41.84
N LEU A 1080 -7.62 -48.19 43.06
CA LEU A 1080 -6.74 -47.66 44.13
C LEU A 1080 -5.42 -48.44 44.30
N ASP A 1081 -5.16 -49.42 43.44
CA ASP A 1081 -3.93 -50.23 43.47
C ASP A 1081 -2.74 -49.54 42.76
N GLU A 1082 -1.53 -50.01 43.08
CA GLU A 1082 -0.21 -49.33 43.06
C GLU A 1082 0.16 -48.47 41.84
N HIS A 1083 -0.52 -48.56 40.69
CA HIS A 1083 -0.27 -47.74 39.50
C HIS A 1083 -1.13 -46.46 39.39
N GLU A 1084 -2.25 -46.33 40.12
CA GLU A 1084 -3.10 -45.11 40.15
C GLU A 1084 -2.96 -44.27 41.43
N ALA A 1085 -2.27 -44.80 42.44
CA ALA A 1085 -2.24 -44.26 43.79
C ALA A 1085 -1.82 -42.77 43.87
N GLU A 1086 -0.92 -42.31 43.01
CA GLU A 1086 -0.37 -40.95 43.08
C GLU A 1086 -1.37 -39.86 42.64
N THR A 1087 -2.24 -40.16 41.68
CA THR A 1087 -3.26 -39.20 41.19
C THR A 1087 -4.48 -39.18 42.10
N SER A 1088 -4.92 -40.35 42.56
CA SER A 1088 -5.99 -40.48 43.54
C SER A 1088 -5.61 -39.83 44.87
N ASN A 1089 -4.37 -40.00 45.35
CA ASN A 1089 -3.87 -39.33 46.55
C ASN A 1089 -3.80 -37.80 46.40
N GLN A 1090 -3.46 -37.27 45.22
CA GLN A 1090 -3.47 -35.82 44.99
C GLN A 1090 -4.88 -35.23 45.01
N ILE A 1091 -5.87 -35.94 44.45
CA ILE A 1091 -7.28 -35.53 44.50
C ILE A 1091 -7.78 -35.52 45.95
N ILE A 1092 -7.44 -36.56 46.72
CA ILE A 1092 -7.77 -36.66 48.13
C ILE A 1092 -7.09 -35.54 48.93
N GLU A 1093 -5.82 -35.23 48.68
CA GLU A 1093 -5.07 -34.17 49.35
C GLU A 1093 -5.62 -32.76 49.03
N ASN A 1094 -5.96 -32.48 47.77
CA ASN A 1094 -6.59 -31.21 47.38
C ASN A 1094 -7.98 -31.05 48.01
N SER A 1095 -8.77 -32.13 48.06
CA SER A 1095 -10.08 -32.12 48.73
C SER A 1095 -9.97 -31.83 50.22
N TRP A 1096 -8.94 -32.34 50.88
CA TRP A 1096 -8.65 -32.08 52.29
C TRP A 1096 -8.23 -30.63 52.53
N GLN A 1097 -7.39 -30.05 51.67
CA GLN A 1097 -7.02 -28.64 51.76
C GLN A 1097 -8.22 -27.71 51.58
N ASN A 1098 -9.10 -28.01 50.61
CA ASN A 1098 -10.34 -27.26 50.40
C ASN A 1098 -11.31 -27.41 51.59
N LEU A 1099 -11.39 -28.61 52.19
CA LEU A 1099 -12.18 -28.84 53.40
C LEU A 1099 -11.63 -28.07 54.61
N GLN A 1100 -10.31 -28.04 54.82
CA GLN A 1100 -9.67 -27.30 55.91
C GLN A 1100 -9.90 -25.78 55.79
N ILE A 1101 -9.80 -25.25 54.58
CA ILE A 1101 -10.14 -23.85 54.29
C ILE A 1101 -11.63 -23.62 54.55
N SER A 1102 -12.49 -24.53 54.09
CA SER A 1102 -13.93 -24.43 54.33
C SER A 1102 -14.28 -24.49 55.82
N LEU A 1103 -13.72 -25.40 56.61
CA LEU A 1103 -13.98 -25.47 58.06
C LEU A 1103 -13.46 -24.24 58.82
N LYS A 1104 -12.39 -23.60 58.33
CA LYS A 1104 -11.83 -22.37 58.91
C LYS A 1104 -12.72 -21.13 58.67
N TYR A 1105 -13.41 -21.05 57.53
CA TYR A 1105 -14.21 -19.88 57.13
C TYR A 1105 -15.73 -20.07 57.22
N TYR A 1106 -16.24 -21.31 57.29
CA TYR A 1106 -17.67 -21.64 57.33
C TYR A 1106 -18.28 -21.96 58.72
N PRO A 1107 -17.68 -21.69 59.91
CA PRO A 1107 -18.26 -22.14 61.18
C PRO A 1107 -19.45 -21.30 61.69
N LYS A 1108 -20.05 -20.40 60.89
CA LYS A 1108 -21.10 -19.48 61.37
C LYS A 1108 -22.51 -19.96 61.00
N PRO A 1109 -23.34 -20.38 61.98
CA PRO A 1109 -24.70 -20.94 61.74
C PRO A 1109 -25.71 -19.93 61.15
N ILE A 1110 -25.36 -18.64 61.09
CA ILE A 1110 -26.30 -17.53 60.84
C ILE A 1110 -26.79 -17.45 59.38
N LEU A 1111 -26.10 -18.06 58.41
CA LEU A 1111 -26.41 -17.90 56.98
C LEU A 1111 -27.43 -18.92 56.42
N LYS A 1112 -27.64 -20.06 57.09
CA LYS A 1112 -28.49 -21.16 56.58
C LYS A 1112 -29.99 -20.84 56.50
N GLU A 1113 -30.48 -19.85 57.25
CA GLU A 1113 -31.91 -19.49 57.28
C GLU A 1113 -32.30 -18.41 56.26
N THR A 1114 -31.35 -17.79 55.54
CA THR A 1114 -31.60 -16.57 54.73
C THR A 1114 -31.02 -16.57 53.31
N ILE A 1115 -29.99 -17.37 53.02
CA ILE A 1115 -29.34 -17.43 51.70
C ILE A 1115 -29.23 -18.89 51.26
N CYS A 1116 -29.66 -19.20 50.04
CA CYS A 1116 -29.55 -20.54 49.47
C CYS A 1116 -28.15 -20.74 48.86
N PHE A 1117 -27.46 -21.82 49.24
CA PHE A 1117 -26.16 -22.20 48.68
C PHE A 1117 -26.30 -23.45 47.81
N SER A 1118 -25.72 -23.41 46.61
CA SER A 1118 -25.70 -24.56 45.69
C SER A 1118 -24.26 -24.88 45.28
N PHE A 1119 -23.86 -26.14 45.45
CA PHE A 1119 -22.53 -26.63 45.09
C PHE A 1119 -22.65 -27.56 43.88
N MET A 1120 -21.95 -27.26 42.78
CA MET A 1120 -21.99 -28.05 41.53
C MET A 1120 -20.70 -28.81 41.29
N LEU A 1121 -20.83 -30.11 41.01
CA LEU A 1121 -19.74 -31.05 40.72
C LEU A 1121 -19.72 -31.42 39.24
N LEU A 1122 -18.55 -31.35 38.60
CA LEU A 1122 -18.39 -31.67 37.17
C LEU A 1122 -17.69 -33.02 36.97
N LYS A 1123 -18.33 -33.95 36.23
CA LYS A 1123 -17.77 -35.25 35.81
C LYS A 1123 -17.59 -35.26 34.29
N ALA A 1124 -16.44 -35.75 33.79
CA ALA A 1124 -16.27 -36.00 32.34
C ALA A 1124 -16.87 -37.38 31.99
N LYS A 1125 -17.63 -37.46 30.89
CA LYS A 1125 -18.14 -38.74 30.35
C LYS A 1125 -17.09 -39.36 29.42
N SER A 1126 -16.67 -40.60 29.69
CA SER A 1126 -15.96 -41.45 28.74
C SER A 1126 -16.87 -42.60 28.29
N ASP A 1127 -17.39 -42.52 27.06
CA ASP A 1127 -18.02 -43.64 26.35
C ASP A 1127 -17.11 -44.08 25.20
N ARG A 1128 -15.97 -44.74 25.49
CA ARG A 1128 -15.26 -45.65 24.54
C ARG A 1128 -14.45 -46.70 25.30
N HIS A 1129 -14.64 -47.97 24.92
CA HIS A 1129 -13.92 -49.13 25.42
C HIS A 1129 -12.49 -49.22 24.83
N GLU A 1130 -11.47 -48.77 25.55
CA GLU A 1130 -10.08 -49.28 25.50
C GLU A 1130 -9.45 -49.20 26.90
N PRO A 1131 -8.57 -50.15 27.33
CA PRO A 1131 -8.21 -50.34 28.74
C PRO A 1131 -7.15 -49.38 29.34
N ASP A 1132 -6.78 -48.28 28.71
CA ASP A 1132 -5.65 -47.42 29.15
C ASP A 1132 -6.03 -45.95 29.42
N ASP A 1133 -7.27 -45.65 29.79
CA ASP A 1133 -7.76 -44.27 29.92
C ASP A 1133 -8.01 -43.84 31.38
N TYR A 1134 -6.91 -43.42 32.04
CA TYR A 1134 -6.88 -42.96 33.43
C TYR A 1134 -7.44 -41.52 33.58
N GLY A 1135 -8.28 -41.34 34.60
CA GLY A 1135 -9.16 -40.18 34.82
C GLY A 1135 -8.48 -38.80 34.79
N TRP A 1136 -9.10 -37.87 34.06
CA TRP A 1136 -8.88 -36.41 33.92
C TRP A 1136 -7.45 -35.88 33.66
N ARG A 1137 -6.40 -36.56 34.10
CA ARG A 1137 -5.00 -36.21 33.85
C ARG A 1137 -4.46 -36.81 32.56
N GLN A 1138 -5.07 -37.83 31.96
CA GLN A 1138 -4.52 -38.45 30.75
C GLN A 1138 -5.22 -38.10 29.43
N LEU A 1139 -6.51 -37.72 29.45
CA LEU A 1139 -7.14 -37.14 28.24
C LEU A 1139 -6.50 -35.80 27.83
N VAL A 1140 -5.92 -35.09 28.81
CA VAL A 1140 -5.12 -33.86 28.64
C VAL A 1140 -3.65 -34.17 28.33
N LYS A 1141 -3.28 -35.44 28.15
CA LYS A 1141 -1.92 -35.92 27.85
C LYS A 1141 -1.84 -36.82 26.59
N THR A 1142 -2.89 -37.14 25.88
CA THR A 1142 -2.73 -37.92 24.62
C THR A 1142 -3.32 -37.24 23.39
N LYS A 1143 -4.03 -36.12 23.55
CA LYS A 1143 -4.35 -35.16 22.47
C LYS A 1143 -4.14 -33.68 22.83
N MET A 1144 -3.67 -33.41 24.04
CA MET A 1144 -3.09 -32.12 24.42
C MET A 1144 -1.80 -32.43 25.19
N PHE A 1145 -0.79 -31.61 25.02
CA PHE A 1145 0.45 -31.54 25.81
C PHE A 1145 1.21 -30.34 25.22
N ASN A 1146 1.73 -29.35 25.94
CA ASN A 1146 2.15 -29.24 27.34
C ASN A 1146 1.95 -27.79 27.83
N ILE A 1147 1.15 -27.57 28.88
CA ILE A 1147 1.21 -26.36 29.73
C ILE A 1147 1.15 -26.83 31.20
N PRO A 1148 2.09 -26.45 32.08
CA PRO A 1148 1.95 -26.65 33.52
C PRO A 1148 1.43 -25.37 34.21
N GLY A 1149 0.33 -25.47 34.97
CA GLY A 1149 -0.11 -24.45 35.95
C GLY A 1149 -1.62 -24.17 36.01
N ASP A 1150 -2.34 -24.99 36.77
CA ASP A 1150 -3.59 -24.84 37.52
C ASP A 1150 -4.74 -23.89 37.08
N HIS A 1151 -5.93 -24.51 36.98
CA HIS A 1151 -7.29 -23.95 37.02
C HIS A 1151 -7.76 -23.00 35.92
N PHE A 1152 -7.82 -23.49 34.67
CA PHE A 1152 -8.68 -22.89 33.64
C PHE A 1152 -9.47 -23.98 32.91
N THR A 1153 -10.66 -24.29 33.40
CA THR A 1153 -11.68 -24.95 32.59
C THR A 1153 -12.19 -23.93 31.57
N MET A 1154 -11.53 -23.84 30.41
CA MET A 1154 -12.25 -23.36 29.24
C MET A 1154 -13.27 -24.44 28.90
N PHE A 1155 -14.52 -24.21 29.30
CA PHE A 1155 -15.63 -25.03 28.86
C PHE A 1155 -15.69 -24.95 27.33
N ASP A 1156 -15.65 -26.08 26.63
CA ASP A 1156 -16.04 -26.08 25.23
C ASP A 1156 -17.51 -25.62 25.10
N SER A 1157 -17.98 -25.40 23.86
CA SER A 1157 -19.33 -24.91 23.63
C SER A 1157 -20.41 -25.81 24.25
N ASN A 1158 -20.20 -27.13 24.25
CA ASN A 1158 -21.18 -28.11 24.70
C ASN A 1158 -21.23 -28.18 26.23
N HIS A 1159 -20.08 -28.18 26.90
CA HIS A 1159 -20.00 -28.12 28.36
C HIS A 1159 -20.46 -26.76 28.90
N SER A 1160 -20.20 -25.66 28.18
CA SER A 1160 -20.73 -24.33 28.53
C SER A 1160 -22.25 -24.30 28.46
N GLU A 1161 -22.84 -24.93 27.44
CA GLU A 1161 -24.29 -25.01 27.27
C GLU A 1161 -24.94 -25.86 28.37
N GLU A 1162 -24.35 -27.01 28.71
CA GLU A 1162 -24.84 -27.90 29.78
C GLU A 1162 -24.70 -27.25 31.16
N LEU A 1163 -23.56 -26.60 31.44
CA LEU A 1163 -23.36 -25.85 32.68
C LEU A 1163 -24.31 -24.66 32.78
N ALA A 1164 -24.56 -23.93 31.68
CA ALA A 1164 -25.56 -22.86 31.65
C ALA A 1164 -26.96 -23.38 32.03
N LYS A 1165 -27.37 -24.55 31.50
CA LYS A 1165 -28.65 -25.19 31.84
C LYS A 1165 -28.72 -25.51 33.33
N ILE A 1166 -27.66 -26.09 33.89
CA ILE A 1166 -27.60 -26.47 35.31
C ILE A 1166 -27.60 -25.24 36.22
N ILE A 1167 -26.88 -24.17 35.85
CA ILE A 1167 -26.89 -22.89 36.56
C ILE A 1167 -28.31 -22.31 36.55
N LEU A 1168 -28.98 -22.26 35.41
CA LEU A 1168 -30.35 -21.74 35.30
C LEU A 1168 -31.37 -22.59 36.07
N GLN A 1169 -31.24 -23.93 36.04
CA GLN A 1169 -32.04 -24.83 36.87
C GLN A 1169 -31.80 -24.61 38.36
N SER A 1170 -30.56 -24.31 38.75
CA SER A 1170 -30.20 -24.01 40.13
C SER A 1170 -30.59 -22.60 40.52
N ILE A 1171 -30.82 -21.68 39.59
CA ILE A 1171 -31.28 -20.32 39.87
C ILE A 1171 -32.80 -20.29 40.09
N ASN A 1172 -33.54 -21.11 39.35
CA ASN A 1172 -34.97 -21.32 39.54
C ASN A 1172 -35.24 -22.27 40.73
#